data_AF-A0A7N0VBF0-F1
#
_entry.id   AF-A0A7N0VBF0-F1
#
_cell.length_a   1.000
_cell.length_b   1.000
_cell.length_c   1.000
_cell.angle_alpha   90.00
_cell.angle_beta   90.00
_cell.angle_gamma   90.00
#
_symmetry.space_group_name_H-M   'P 1'
#
loop_
_entity.id
_entity.type
_entity.pdbx_description
1 polymer ?
#
loop_
_entity_poly.entity_id
_entity_poly.type
_entity_poly.pdbx_seq_one_letter_code
_entity_poly.pdbx_strand_id
1 'polypeptide(L)'
;MHRVGSSGNTASSVRPRKEKRLTYVINHPDDKKHCAGVNCLAILKSHEPDTRDYLFTGSRDGTLKKWELTEDAASCSAVYESHVDWVNDVVVVGNGKFVSCSSDSTIKVWDCSSDGACTRTFRQHSDYVTRLAAERENRNIVASGGLGGEVFIWDIESSLRPISTSDNAPEDACSNPLNGSIQPGSNLRPVSSSSSISLLPPQSHGYVPTSLKGHKESVYALAMNDSGTVLVSGGTEKVIRVWDPRTGSKTMKLRGHSDNIRSLLVDPSGRYCLSGSSDSMIRLWDLGQQRCVHSYAVHTDSVWALASSQTFSHVYSGGRDLSLYLTDLTTRESVLLCTKEHPILQLELHDESIWVASTDSSVQRWTAEGSSPQKAFQSGTSFLAGNLSFSRTRVSLEGSTLLQVPLHKEPSLVIPGTPAIVQHEILNNKRHILTKDTSGSVKLWEVTRGIVIEDYGKVSFDEKKNELFEMVSIPSWFTVDTKFGNLSIHLDTPQCFSAEIYASDLKISEKAEDDKVNLARETLKGLLTHWLAKRKQKIGSRAASIAESPLGKDISSRSLTNSRIEVDGTVDSDSAVYPPFEFSTSTPPSIITEGSHGGPWRKKVTEFEGCEDEKDFPGWCLDCVLNNRLPTRENSKCSFCLQPCEGSPAPSVTLGKLSAPGVLRIHKVASYVLEKVVIDPPINQVDLDAPFSSSLSAREFQQSAVGIKPRQKLKPSVEILCNNEVLPSDMSLATVRAFKWKKPDDLVLNYRVMHGR
;
A
#
# COMPACT_ATOMS: atom_id res chain seq x y z
N MET A 1 -5.27 15.73 6.14
CA MET A 1 -5.49 15.26 4.75
C MET A 1 -5.85 16.47 3.91
N HIS A 2 -4.88 17.08 3.22
CA HIS A 2 -5.17 18.03 2.15
C HIS A 2 -5.31 17.24 0.85
N ARG A 3 -6.34 17.59 0.07
CA ARG A 3 -6.65 17.05 -1.26
C ARG A 3 -5.42 17.18 -2.18
N VAL A 4 -4.76 16.09 -2.50
CA VAL A 4 -3.90 16.03 -3.69
C VAL A 4 -4.86 15.84 -4.86
N GLY A 5 -4.97 16.85 -5.71
CA GLY A 5 -5.94 16.89 -6.79
C GLY A 5 -5.78 15.71 -7.74
N SER A 6 -6.76 14.79 -7.75
CA SER A 6 -6.99 13.94 -8.90
C SER A 6 -7.61 14.82 -9.99
N SER A 7 -6.80 15.22 -10.96
CA SER A 7 -7.25 15.92 -12.15
C SER A 7 -8.14 14.98 -12.96
N GLY A 8 -9.44 15.30 -12.97
CA GLY A 8 -10.42 14.64 -13.85
C GLY A 8 -10.09 14.95 -15.30
N ASN A 9 -9.41 14.02 -15.97
CA ASN A 9 -9.26 14.03 -17.42
C ASN A 9 -10.55 13.49 -18.06
N THR A 10 -11.50 14.38 -18.35
CA THR A 10 -12.54 14.14 -19.35
C THR A 10 -11.95 14.44 -20.73
N ALA A 11 -11.25 13.46 -21.30
CA ALA A 11 -10.96 13.43 -22.73
C ALA A 11 -10.98 11.97 -23.19
N SER A 12 -11.84 11.69 -24.16
CA SER A 12 -12.08 10.41 -24.82
C SER A 12 -10.85 9.93 -25.59
N SER A 13 -9.81 9.53 -24.86
CA SER A 13 -8.70 8.73 -25.36
C SER A 13 -8.94 7.31 -24.86
N VAL A 14 -9.10 6.35 -25.79
CA VAL A 14 -9.00 4.92 -25.49
C VAL A 14 -7.55 4.66 -25.08
N ARG A 15 -7.21 5.01 -23.84
CA ARG A 15 -5.96 4.59 -23.23
C ARG A 15 -6.04 3.08 -23.07
N PRO A 16 -5.01 2.31 -23.45
CA PRO A 16 -4.95 0.89 -23.11
C PRO A 16 -5.20 0.77 -21.61
N ARG A 17 -6.08 -0.15 -21.23
CA ARG A 17 -6.46 -0.38 -19.83
C ARG A 17 -5.17 -0.60 -19.05
N LYS A 18 -4.77 0.36 -18.20
CA LYS A 18 -3.50 0.29 -17.47
C LYS A 18 -3.50 -1.03 -16.69
N GLU A 19 -2.50 -1.88 -16.94
CA GLU A 19 -2.39 -3.15 -16.23
C GLU A 19 -2.32 -2.92 -14.73
N LYS A 20 -2.85 -3.86 -13.95
CA LYS A 20 -2.90 -3.76 -12.49
C LYS A 20 -1.49 -3.93 -11.92
N ARG A 21 -1.15 -3.08 -10.95
CA ARG A 21 0.13 -3.07 -10.24
C ARG A 21 0.15 -4.14 -9.16
N LEU A 22 1.31 -4.77 -8.97
CA LEU A 22 1.59 -5.59 -7.78
C LEU A 22 2.53 -4.81 -6.85
N THR A 23 2.17 -4.73 -5.57
CA THR A 23 2.99 -4.11 -4.53
C THR A 23 3.31 -5.14 -3.47
N TYR A 24 4.54 -5.15 -2.95
CA TYR A 24 4.84 -5.86 -1.72
C TYR A 24 5.42 -4.92 -0.67
N VAL A 25 4.94 -5.06 0.57
CA VAL A 25 5.33 -4.26 1.73
C VAL A 25 6.30 -5.08 2.56
N ILE A 26 7.49 -4.53 2.79
CA ILE A 26 8.50 -5.14 3.65
C ILE A 26 8.16 -4.76 5.09
N ASN A 27 7.66 -5.74 5.85
CA ASN A 27 7.21 -5.52 7.23
C ASN A 27 8.40 -5.38 8.18
N HIS A 28 8.23 -4.54 9.21
CA HIS A 28 9.20 -4.44 10.29
C HIS A 28 9.28 -5.76 11.08
N PRO A 29 10.46 -6.14 11.62
CA PRO A 29 10.60 -7.39 12.39
C PRO A 29 9.65 -7.50 13.59
N ASP A 30 9.37 -6.36 14.22
CA ASP A 30 8.36 -6.25 15.28
C ASP A 30 7.02 -5.79 14.69
N ASP A 31 6.32 -6.70 14.01
CA ASP A 31 4.98 -6.48 13.45
C ASP A 31 3.88 -6.42 14.54
N LYS A 32 4.23 -6.50 15.82
CA LYS A 32 3.26 -6.28 16.91
C LYS A 32 3.09 -4.80 17.26
N LYS A 33 4.00 -3.94 16.80
CA LYS A 33 3.94 -2.48 17.01
C LYS A 33 3.46 -1.78 15.75
N HIS A 34 2.77 -0.65 15.93
CA HIS A 34 2.47 0.22 14.80
C HIS A 34 3.75 0.90 14.31
N CYS A 35 3.84 1.16 13.01
CA CYS A 35 4.99 1.82 12.38
C CYS A 35 4.62 3.17 11.75
N ALA A 36 3.39 3.64 11.95
CA ALA A 36 2.92 4.95 11.56
C ALA A 36 1.86 5.48 12.54
N GLY A 37 1.49 6.75 12.42
CA GLY A 37 0.54 7.43 13.30
C GLY A 37 -0.80 6.70 13.46
N VAL A 38 -1.32 6.67 14.68
CA VAL A 38 -2.59 5.99 15.01
C VAL A 38 -3.75 6.97 14.83
N ASN A 39 -4.68 6.67 13.94
CA ASN A 39 -5.81 7.56 13.62
C ASN A 39 -7.01 7.34 14.55
N CYS A 40 -7.23 6.11 15.01
CA CYS A 40 -8.45 5.77 15.74
C CYS A 40 -8.20 4.76 16.88
N LEU A 41 -9.07 4.84 17.87
CA LEU A 41 -9.11 4.04 19.09
C LEU A 41 -10.55 3.58 19.32
N ALA A 42 -10.75 2.35 19.77
CA ALA A 42 -12.03 1.91 20.33
C ALA A 42 -11.80 0.88 21.43
N ILE A 43 -12.64 0.91 22.46
CA ILE A 43 -12.53 0.00 23.60
C ILE A 43 -13.72 -0.95 23.63
N LEU A 44 -13.40 -2.23 23.77
CA LEU A 44 -14.35 -3.26 24.14
C LEU A 44 -14.20 -3.52 25.63
N LYS A 45 -15.13 -2.96 26.40
CA LYS A 45 -15.27 -3.26 27.82
C LYS A 45 -15.97 -4.60 28.00
N SER A 46 -15.40 -5.42 28.85
CA SER A 46 -16.01 -6.67 29.25
C SER A 46 -16.96 -6.43 30.44
N HIS A 47 -18.13 -7.06 30.44
CA HIS A 47 -19.15 -6.84 31.48
C HIS A 47 -19.02 -7.81 32.66
N GLU A 48 -18.11 -8.79 32.57
CA GLU A 48 -17.81 -9.72 33.66
C GLU A 48 -16.53 -9.30 34.39
N PRO A 49 -16.50 -9.36 35.73
CA PRO A 49 -15.38 -8.87 36.54
C PRO A 49 -14.06 -9.66 36.36
N ASP A 50 -14.09 -10.80 35.67
CA ASP A 50 -12.92 -11.67 35.43
C ASP A 50 -12.44 -11.65 33.96
N THR A 51 -13.12 -10.90 33.09
CA THR A 51 -12.78 -10.77 31.68
C THR A 51 -11.93 -9.53 31.43
N ARG A 52 -10.99 -9.62 30.48
CA ARG A 52 -10.06 -8.54 30.18
C ARG A 52 -10.67 -7.56 29.19
N ASP A 53 -10.35 -6.28 29.37
CA ASP A 53 -10.71 -5.24 28.43
C ASP A 53 -9.75 -5.23 27.24
N TYR A 54 -10.28 -4.87 26.07
CA TYR A 54 -9.51 -4.80 24.84
C TYR A 54 -9.54 -3.42 24.21
N LEU A 55 -8.37 -2.91 23.84
CA LEU A 55 -8.20 -1.71 23.04
C LEU A 55 -7.94 -2.10 21.59
N PHE A 56 -8.68 -1.50 20.66
CA PHE A 56 -8.45 -1.60 19.23
C PHE A 56 -7.82 -0.30 18.74
N THR A 57 -6.73 -0.41 17.99
CA THR A 57 -6.03 0.74 17.39
C THR A 57 -5.98 0.57 15.88
N GLY A 58 -6.33 1.63 15.13
CA GLY A 58 -6.20 1.67 13.68
C GLY A 58 -5.17 2.70 13.26
N SER A 59 -4.21 2.28 12.42
CA SER A 59 -3.06 3.11 12.06
C SER A 59 -2.99 3.44 10.57
N ARG A 60 -2.20 4.48 10.29
CA ARG A 60 -1.75 4.85 8.95
C ARG A 60 -0.80 3.83 8.32
N ASP A 61 -0.39 2.77 9.03
CA ASP A 61 0.33 1.63 8.44
C ASP A 61 -0.60 0.64 7.71
N GLY A 62 -1.92 0.91 7.72
CA GLY A 62 -2.95 0.09 7.09
C GLY A 62 -3.33 -1.15 7.89
N THR A 63 -2.88 -1.26 9.14
CA THR A 63 -3.22 -2.37 10.05
C THR A 63 -4.12 -1.90 11.19
N LEU A 64 -4.92 -2.84 11.71
CA LEU A 64 -5.54 -2.72 13.03
C LEU A 64 -4.85 -3.66 14.01
N LYS A 65 -4.75 -3.27 15.27
CA LYS A 65 -4.20 -4.12 16.32
C LYS A 65 -5.14 -4.16 17.51
N LYS A 66 -5.24 -5.34 18.13
CA LYS A 66 -5.98 -5.57 19.37
C LYS A 66 -4.97 -5.72 20.50
N TRP A 67 -5.18 -4.94 21.55
CA TRP A 67 -4.36 -4.92 22.74
C TRP A 67 -5.19 -5.41 23.90
N GLU A 68 -4.67 -6.40 24.59
CA GLU A 68 -5.20 -6.86 25.85
C GLU A 68 -4.71 -5.93 26.96
N LEU A 69 -5.65 -5.31 27.68
CA LEU A 69 -5.37 -4.35 28.73
C LEU A 69 -5.31 -5.03 30.09
N THR A 70 -4.25 -4.75 30.84
CA THR A 70 -4.17 -4.96 32.29
C THR A 70 -4.03 -3.60 32.98
N GLU A 71 -4.06 -3.57 34.32
CA GLU A 71 -3.91 -2.31 35.06
C GLU A 71 -2.63 -1.56 34.66
N ASP A 72 -1.50 -2.28 34.57
CA ASP A 72 -0.17 -1.68 34.34
C ASP A 72 0.46 -1.97 32.97
N ALA A 73 -0.20 -2.75 32.10
CA ALA A 73 0.37 -3.11 30.81
C ALA A 73 -0.67 -3.27 29.71
N ALA A 74 -0.20 -3.20 28.46
CA ALA A 74 -1.00 -3.52 27.29
C ALA A 74 -0.16 -4.43 26.37
N SER A 75 -0.70 -5.60 26.01
CA SER A 75 0.00 -6.57 25.18
C SER A 75 -0.75 -6.80 23.86
N CYS A 76 -0.02 -6.85 22.74
CA CYS A 76 -0.63 -7.08 21.43
C CYS A 76 -1.12 -8.52 21.32
N SER A 77 -2.43 -8.71 21.22
CA SER A 77 -3.06 -10.02 21.11
C SER A 77 -3.24 -10.45 19.65
N ALA A 78 -3.65 -9.53 18.77
CA ALA A 78 -3.92 -9.83 17.36
C ALA A 78 -3.61 -8.64 16.44
N VAL A 79 -3.25 -8.95 15.19
CA VAL A 79 -3.02 -7.99 14.10
C VAL A 79 -3.97 -8.32 12.96
N TYR A 80 -4.75 -7.34 12.53
CA TYR A 80 -5.72 -7.46 11.45
C TYR A 80 -5.18 -6.71 10.23
N GLU A 81 -4.87 -7.47 9.18
CA GLU A 81 -4.29 -6.94 7.96
C GLU A 81 -5.19 -7.28 6.77
N SER A 82 -5.88 -6.27 6.24
CA SER A 82 -6.73 -6.41 5.04
C SER A 82 -6.95 -5.08 4.33
N HIS A 83 -6.89 -3.96 5.04
CA HIS A 83 -6.93 -2.63 4.44
C HIS A 83 -5.68 -2.37 3.61
N VAL A 84 -5.87 -1.78 2.43
CA VAL A 84 -4.77 -1.46 1.49
C VAL A 84 -4.30 -0.01 1.64
N ASP A 85 -4.90 0.75 2.54
CA ASP A 85 -4.58 2.14 2.84
C ASP A 85 -4.85 2.44 4.34
N TRP A 86 -4.58 3.67 4.78
CA TRP A 86 -4.74 4.13 6.16
C TRP A 86 -6.09 3.76 6.74
N VAL A 87 -6.08 3.15 7.93
CA VAL A 87 -7.29 2.95 8.72
C VAL A 87 -7.63 4.28 9.38
N ASN A 88 -8.84 4.79 9.13
CA ASN A 88 -9.25 6.12 9.56
C ASN A 88 -10.12 6.09 10.81
N ASP A 89 -10.97 5.07 10.94
CA ASP A 89 -11.84 4.93 12.11
C ASP A 89 -12.18 3.47 12.42
N VAL A 90 -12.54 3.23 13.67
CA VAL A 90 -12.97 1.92 14.17
C VAL A 90 -14.07 2.08 15.21
N VAL A 91 -15.10 1.26 15.13
CA VAL A 91 -16.19 1.20 16.11
C VAL A 91 -16.48 -0.24 16.48
N VAL A 92 -16.68 -0.48 17.77
CA VAL A 92 -17.10 -1.78 18.29
C VAL A 92 -18.61 -1.92 18.10
N VAL A 93 -19.03 -3.08 17.62
CA VAL A 93 -20.39 -3.43 17.23
C VAL A 93 -20.83 -4.64 18.09
N GLY A 94 -22.11 -4.99 18.06
CA GLY A 94 -22.67 -6.09 18.84
C GLY A 94 -22.12 -7.45 18.41
N ASN A 95 -22.39 -8.48 19.22
CA ASN A 95 -22.08 -9.87 18.89
C ASN A 95 -20.58 -10.15 18.66
N GLY A 96 -19.70 -9.47 19.41
CA GLY A 96 -18.26 -9.69 19.32
C GLY A 96 -17.65 -9.25 18.00
N LYS A 97 -18.20 -8.21 17.35
CA LYS A 97 -17.69 -7.70 16.07
C LYS A 97 -17.25 -6.25 16.19
N PHE A 98 -16.41 -5.83 15.26
CA PHE A 98 -16.08 -4.42 15.09
C PHE A 98 -16.03 -4.07 13.61
N VAL A 99 -16.17 -2.78 13.32
CA VAL A 99 -16.18 -2.24 11.95
C VAL A 99 -15.09 -1.20 11.86
N SER A 100 -14.31 -1.26 10.77
CA SER A 100 -13.30 -0.26 10.45
C SER A 100 -13.56 0.38 9.10
N CYS A 101 -13.07 1.60 8.92
CA CYS A 101 -13.10 2.29 7.64
C CYS A 101 -11.71 2.80 7.26
N SER A 102 -11.46 2.93 5.96
CA SER A 102 -10.13 3.25 5.44
C SER A 102 -10.16 4.22 4.26
N SER A 103 -8.99 4.78 3.99
CA SER A 103 -8.68 5.54 2.79
C SER A 103 -8.66 4.66 1.53
N ASP A 104 -8.82 3.34 1.64
CA ASP A 104 -9.00 2.45 0.50
C ASP A 104 -10.43 2.42 -0.07
N SER A 105 -11.27 3.37 0.35
CA SER A 105 -12.70 3.49 0.03
C SER A 105 -13.56 2.32 0.51
N THR A 106 -13.06 1.49 1.44
CA THR A 106 -13.79 0.33 1.96
C THR A 106 -14.16 0.47 3.44
N ILE A 107 -15.20 -0.28 3.81
CA ILE A 107 -15.58 -0.55 5.19
C ILE A 107 -15.48 -2.06 5.39
N LYS A 108 -14.85 -2.48 6.48
CA LYS A 108 -14.62 -3.90 6.78
C LYS A 108 -15.24 -4.26 8.12
N VAL A 109 -15.87 -5.44 8.16
CA VAL A 109 -16.40 -6.05 9.38
C VAL A 109 -15.46 -7.16 9.81
N TRP A 110 -15.19 -7.22 11.10
CA TRP A 110 -14.22 -8.12 11.72
C TRP A 110 -14.84 -8.80 12.92
N ASP A 111 -14.31 -9.98 13.23
CA ASP A 111 -14.62 -10.70 14.47
C ASP A 111 -13.56 -10.37 15.53
N CYS A 112 -14.00 -9.84 16.68
CA CYS A 112 -13.14 -9.48 17.81
C CYS A 112 -12.38 -10.68 18.40
N SER A 113 -12.91 -11.89 18.21
CA SER A 113 -12.36 -13.14 18.76
C SER A 113 -11.40 -13.82 17.79
N SER A 114 -11.38 -13.39 16.53
CA SER A 114 -10.52 -13.95 15.51
C SER A 114 -9.12 -13.34 15.53
N ASP A 115 -8.12 -14.11 15.10
CA ASP A 115 -6.74 -13.64 14.93
C ASP A 115 -6.53 -12.94 13.58
N GLY A 116 -7.44 -12.05 13.18
CA GLY A 116 -7.26 -11.22 11.97
C GLY A 116 -8.26 -11.43 10.83
N ALA A 117 -9.30 -12.25 11.00
CA ALA A 117 -10.21 -12.60 9.91
C ALA A 117 -11.20 -11.47 9.58
N CYS A 118 -11.14 -10.98 8.33
CA CYS A 118 -12.15 -10.05 7.81
C CYS A 118 -13.39 -10.84 7.37
N THR A 119 -14.54 -10.55 7.98
CA THR A 119 -15.81 -11.23 7.68
C THR A 119 -16.45 -10.71 6.39
N ARG A 120 -16.45 -9.39 6.18
CA ARG A 120 -17.08 -8.75 5.01
C ARG A 120 -16.40 -7.43 4.66
N THR A 121 -16.29 -7.16 3.35
CA THR A 121 -15.80 -5.87 2.82
C THR A 121 -16.90 -5.19 2.00
N PHE A 122 -17.19 -3.94 2.32
CA PHE A 122 -18.14 -3.07 1.63
C PHE A 122 -17.38 -2.03 0.80
N ARG A 123 -17.87 -1.76 -0.42
CA ARG A 123 -17.20 -0.91 -1.44
C ARG A 123 -18.15 0.14 -2.05
N GLN A 124 -19.17 0.55 -1.29
CA GLN A 124 -20.19 1.48 -1.77
C GLN A 124 -19.73 2.94 -1.78
N HIS A 125 -18.73 3.30 -0.95
CA HIS A 125 -18.14 4.64 -0.98
C HIS A 125 -17.29 4.84 -2.23
N SER A 126 -17.41 6.02 -2.82
CA SER A 126 -16.68 6.43 -4.03
C SER A 126 -15.28 7.01 -3.76
N ASP A 127 -14.99 7.37 -2.51
CA ASP A 127 -13.74 7.99 -2.07
C ASP A 127 -13.42 7.54 -0.62
N TYR A 128 -12.40 8.12 0.01
CA TYR A 128 -11.90 7.72 1.32
C TYR A 128 -13.00 7.80 2.38
N VAL A 129 -13.13 6.74 3.17
CA VAL A 129 -14.09 6.71 4.29
C VAL A 129 -13.37 7.21 5.54
N THR A 130 -13.83 8.32 6.10
CA THR A 130 -13.06 9.08 7.11
C THR A 130 -13.54 8.83 8.53
N ARG A 131 -14.83 8.53 8.74
CA ARG A 131 -15.42 8.42 10.07
C ARG A 131 -16.57 7.43 10.12
N LEU A 132 -16.70 6.78 11.27
CA LEU A 132 -17.79 5.89 11.63
C LEU A 132 -18.54 6.45 12.84
N ALA A 133 -19.80 6.03 12.99
CA ALA A 133 -20.57 6.22 14.21
C ALA A 133 -21.42 4.98 14.43
N ALA A 134 -21.59 4.54 15.67
CA ALA A 134 -22.37 3.35 16.00
C ALA A 134 -23.37 3.65 17.11
N GLU A 135 -24.50 2.94 17.06
CA GLU A 135 -25.48 2.91 18.14
C GLU A 135 -24.92 2.10 19.32
N ARG A 136 -24.98 2.64 20.54
CA ARG A 136 -24.40 1.99 21.73
C ARG A 136 -25.30 0.92 22.32
N GLU A 137 -26.63 1.14 22.30
CA GLU A 137 -27.62 0.25 22.91
C GLU A 137 -27.88 -1.00 22.05
N ASN A 138 -28.22 -0.82 20.78
CA ASN A 138 -28.63 -1.93 19.90
C ASN A 138 -27.51 -2.43 18.97
N ARG A 139 -26.29 -1.89 19.11
CA ARG A 139 -25.00 -2.19 18.45
C ARG A 139 -24.97 -2.85 17.06
N ASN A 140 -26.03 -2.78 16.25
CA ASN A 140 -26.11 -3.38 14.93
C ASN A 140 -26.11 -2.32 13.84
N ILE A 141 -26.52 -1.09 14.17
CA ILE A 141 -26.55 0.04 13.26
C ILE A 141 -25.23 0.80 13.34
N VAL A 142 -24.58 0.93 12.18
CA VAL A 142 -23.37 1.72 11.98
C VAL A 142 -23.64 2.75 10.88
N ALA A 143 -23.13 3.95 11.05
CA ALA A 143 -23.09 4.98 10.01
C ALA A 143 -21.65 5.18 9.56
N SER A 144 -21.45 5.51 8.29
CA SER A 144 -20.14 5.85 7.74
C SER A 144 -20.21 7.09 6.86
N GLY A 145 -19.19 7.95 6.99
CA GLY A 145 -19.03 9.17 6.20
C GLY A 145 -17.71 9.18 5.44
N GLY A 146 -17.69 9.77 4.25
CA GLY A 146 -16.51 9.81 3.40
C GLY A 146 -16.26 11.15 2.70
N LEU A 147 -15.11 11.23 2.02
CA LEU A 147 -14.67 12.43 1.30
C LEU A 147 -15.54 12.74 0.07
N GLY A 148 -16.24 11.75 -0.48
CA GLY A 148 -17.22 11.92 -1.56
C GLY A 148 -18.50 12.65 -1.13
N GLY A 149 -18.63 13.01 0.16
CA GLY A 149 -19.85 13.61 0.71
C GLY A 149 -20.96 12.59 0.98
N GLU A 150 -20.66 11.30 0.82
CA GLU A 150 -21.59 10.21 1.06
C GLU A 150 -21.68 9.90 2.55
N VAL A 151 -22.90 9.68 3.03
CA VAL A 151 -23.18 9.12 4.36
C VAL A 151 -24.10 7.92 4.19
N PHE A 152 -23.68 6.77 4.69
CA PHE A 152 -24.42 5.52 4.60
C PHE A 152 -24.75 4.96 5.98
N ILE A 153 -25.92 4.35 6.12
CA ILE A 153 -26.35 3.60 7.30
C ILE A 153 -26.36 2.11 6.96
N TRP A 154 -25.74 1.34 7.85
CA TRP A 154 -25.48 -0.09 7.73
C TRP A 154 -26.14 -0.79 8.91
N ASP A 155 -26.93 -1.79 8.61
CA ASP A 155 -27.35 -2.83 9.54
C ASP A 155 -26.39 -3.99 9.34
N ILE A 156 -25.45 -4.11 10.29
CA ILE A 156 -24.36 -5.08 10.20
C ILE A 156 -24.90 -6.51 10.25
N GLU A 157 -25.94 -6.79 11.04
CA GLU A 157 -26.50 -8.13 11.13
C GLU A 157 -27.19 -8.54 9.82
N SER A 158 -28.07 -7.68 9.29
CA SER A 158 -28.73 -7.91 8.01
C SER A 158 -27.72 -8.01 6.87
N SER A 159 -26.65 -7.22 6.94
CA SER A 159 -25.58 -7.24 5.95
C SER A 159 -24.72 -8.51 6.01
N LEU A 160 -24.86 -9.38 7.00
CA LEU A 160 -24.09 -10.63 7.13
C LEU A 160 -24.91 -11.88 6.84
N ARG A 161 -26.23 -11.76 6.66
CA ARG A 161 -27.09 -12.90 6.32
C ARG A 161 -26.72 -13.47 4.94
N PRO A 162 -26.67 -14.81 4.78
CA PRO A 162 -26.44 -15.44 3.48
C PRO A 162 -27.53 -15.04 2.49
N ILE A 163 -27.17 -14.81 1.23
CA ILE A 163 -28.14 -14.59 0.16
C ILE A 163 -28.80 -15.94 -0.11
N SER A 164 -30.05 -16.15 0.33
CA SER A 164 -30.81 -17.34 -0.05
C SER A 164 -31.17 -17.22 -1.53
N THR A 165 -30.65 -18.12 -2.35
CA THR A 165 -31.18 -18.37 -3.70
C THR A 165 -32.55 -19.03 -3.56
N SER A 166 -33.60 -18.23 -3.44
CA SER A 166 -34.98 -18.69 -3.55
C SER A 166 -35.73 -17.72 -4.46
N ASP A 167 -35.73 -18.04 -5.75
CA ASP A 167 -36.85 -17.84 -6.67
C ASP A 167 -36.52 -18.54 -8.00
N ASN A 168 -36.55 -19.87 -7.96
CA ASN A 168 -36.91 -20.67 -9.13
C ASN A 168 -38.27 -21.31 -8.80
N ALA A 169 -39.33 -20.54 -8.90
CA ALA A 169 -40.66 -21.11 -9.07
C ALA A 169 -40.81 -21.49 -10.55
N PRO A 170 -41.25 -22.71 -10.90
CA PRO A 170 -41.49 -23.06 -12.28
C PRO A 170 -42.71 -22.28 -12.78
N GLU A 171 -42.52 -21.56 -13.88
CA GLU A 171 -43.62 -21.06 -14.71
C GLU A 171 -44.38 -22.28 -15.25
N ASP A 172 -45.63 -22.46 -14.83
CA ASP A 172 -46.56 -23.33 -15.55
C ASP A 172 -48.00 -22.81 -15.51
N ALA A 173 -48.53 -22.68 -16.74
CA ALA A 173 -49.93 -22.64 -17.18
C ALA A 173 -50.81 -21.42 -16.87
N CYS A 174 -51.02 -20.63 -17.94
CA CYS A 174 -52.17 -19.73 -18.13
C CYS A 174 -53.51 -20.50 -18.26
N SER A 175 -54.55 -20.02 -17.56
CA SER A 175 -55.94 -20.05 -18.05
C SER A 175 -56.84 -19.06 -17.27
N ASN A 176 -57.37 -18.06 -17.99
CA ASN A 176 -58.50 -17.18 -17.61
C ASN A 176 -59.84 -17.79 -18.11
N PRO A 177 -61.06 -17.21 -17.89
CA PRO A 177 -61.51 -16.13 -16.98
C PRO A 177 -62.86 -16.42 -16.22
N LEU A 178 -63.24 -15.58 -15.24
CA LEU A 178 -64.54 -14.83 -15.13
C LEU A 178 -64.95 -14.43 -13.69
N ASN A 179 -65.41 -13.17 -13.59
CA ASN A 179 -66.38 -12.54 -12.67
C ASN A 179 -66.12 -12.40 -11.15
N GLY A 180 -65.95 -11.13 -10.73
CA GLY A 180 -66.94 -10.46 -9.86
C GLY A 180 -66.48 -9.98 -8.47
N SER A 181 -66.34 -8.64 -8.32
CA SER A 181 -66.73 -7.80 -7.16
C SER A 181 -65.65 -6.90 -6.49
N ILE A 182 -65.67 -5.62 -6.91
CA ILE A 182 -65.69 -4.35 -6.14
C ILE A 182 -64.78 -4.15 -4.89
N GLN A 183 -63.63 -3.47 -5.10
CA GLN A 183 -63.02 -2.23 -4.49
C GLN A 183 -63.15 -1.85 -2.97
N PRO A 184 -62.33 -0.88 -2.41
CA PRO A 184 -61.07 -0.24 -2.89
C PRO A 184 -59.96 -0.05 -1.80
N GLY A 185 -58.72 0.21 -2.24
CA GLY A 185 -57.61 0.66 -1.36
C GLY A 185 -56.40 1.16 -2.15
N SER A 186 -56.33 2.47 -2.32
CA SER A 186 -55.43 3.28 -3.16
C SER A 186 -53.92 3.05 -3.04
N ASN A 187 -53.24 2.96 -4.19
CA ASN A 187 -51.91 3.54 -4.41
C ASN A 187 -51.74 3.90 -5.89
N LEU A 188 -51.63 5.20 -6.19
CA LEU A 188 -51.15 5.70 -7.47
C LEU A 188 -50.02 6.70 -7.21
N ARG A 189 -48.84 6.42 -7.77
CA ARG A 189 -47.87 7.45 -8.17
C ARG A 189 -47.56 7.26 -9.67
N PRO A 190 -47.41 8.35 -10.43
CA PRO A 190 -47.37 8.29 -11.88
C PRO A 190 -46.00 7.88 -12.41
N VAL A 191 -46.05 7.18 -13.54
CA VAL A 191 -44.92 6.86 -14.41
C VAL A 191 -44.46 8.13 -15.14
N SER A 192 -43.17 8.39 -15.12
CA SER A 192 -42.50 9.23 -16.12
C SER A 192 -41.15 8.61 -16.44
N SER A 193 -41.10 8.04 -17.64
CA SER A 193 -39.97 7.44 -18.33
C SER A 193 -38.84 8.42 -18.59
N SER A 194 -37.59 7.97 -18.41
CA SER A 194 -36.48 8.29 -19.32
C SER A 194 -35.35 7.28 -19.10
N SER A 195 -35.09 6.53 -20.16
CA SER A 195 -34.07 5.50 -20.32
C SER A 195 -32.66 6.07 -20.32
N SER A 196 -31.79 5.53 -19.49
CA SER A 196 -30.34 5.66 -19.62
C SER A 196 -29.74 4.35 -19.12
N ILE A 197 -29.46 3.43 -20.04
CA ILE A 197 -28.80 2.17 -19.74
C ILE A 197 -27.32 2.48 -19.48
N SER A 198 -26.96 2.62 -18.21
CA SER A 198 -25.56 2.56 -17.78
C SER A 198 -25.21 1.10 -17.51
N LEU A 199 -24.29 0.56 -18.31
CA LEU A 199 -23.67 -0.76 -18.11
C LEU A 199 -22.92 -0.79 -16.77
N LEU A 200 -23.58 -1.24 -15.70
CA LEU A 200 -22.94 -1.64 -14.46
C LEU A 200 -22.51 -3.12 -14.59
N PRO A 201 -21.32 -3.51 -14.08
CA PRO A 201 -20.97 -4.93 -13.98
C PRO A 201 -21.97 -5.65 -13.04
N PRO A 202 -22.12 -6.99 -13.12
CA PRO A 202 -23.19 -7.69 -12.44
C PRO A 202 -23.01 -7.58 -10.93
N GLN A 203 -23.75 -6.66 -10.31
CA GLN A 203 -23.93 -6.64 -8.87
C GLN A 203 -24.89 -7.78 -8.55
N SER A 204 -24.38 -8.83 -7.90
CA SER A 204 -25.25 -9.78 -7.22
C SER A 204 -26.20 -8.99 -6.33
N HIS A 205 -27.51 -9.24 -6.45
CA HIS A 205 -28.54 -8.60 -5.62
C HIS A 205 -28.23 -8.90 -4.14
N GLY A 206 -27.52 -7.96 -3.50
CA GLY A 206 -26.97 -8.07 -2.15
C GLY A 206 -27.34 -6.83 -1.34
N TYR A 207 -27.19 -6.95 -0.01
CA TYR A 207 -27.49 -5.90 0.95
C TYR A 207 -27.10 -4.48 0.47
N VAL A 208 -28.07 -3.56 0.44
CA VAL A 208 -27.88 -2.16 0.07
C VAL A 208 -28.01 -1.29 1.31
N PRO A 209 -26.99 -0.47 1.66
CA PRO A 209 -27.08 0.44 2.78
C PRO A 209 -28.02 1.61 2.48
N THR A 210 -28.58 2.22 3.52
CA THR A 210 -29.42 3.41 3.38
C THR A 210 -28.54 4.64 3.18
N SER A 211 -28.70 5.34 2.06
CA SER A 211 -27.93 6.56 1.74
C SER A 211 -28.61 7.83 2.27
N LEU A 212 -27.91 8.58 3.11
CA LEU A 212 -28.36 9.88 3.62
C LEU A 212 -27.88 11.01 2.71
N LYS A 213 -28.64 11.27 1.64
CA LYS A 213 -28.31 12.34 0.69
C LYS A 213 -28.31 13.69 1.38
N GLY A 214 -27.34 14.57 1.13
CA GLY A 214 -27.49 15.98 1.54
C GLY A 214 -26.20 16.79 1.59
N HIS A 215 -25.09 16.15 1.95
CA HIS A 215 -23.76 16.73 1.81
C HIS A 215 -23.38 16.85 0.35
N LYS A 216 -22.71 17.96 0.02
CA LYS A 216 -22.11 18.24 -1.27
C LYS A 216 -20.58 18.28 -1.18
N GLU A 217 -20.05 18.32 0.04
CA GLU A 217 -18.62 18.37 0.34
C GLU A 217 -18.22 17.22 1.26
N SER A 218 -16.92 17.05 1.45
CA SER A 218 -16.32 15.97 2.25
C SER A 218 -16.77 15.95 3.71
N VAL A 219 -17.17 14.78 4.18
CA VAL A 219 -17.50 14.51 5.59
C VAL A 219 -16.22 14.12 6.33
N TYR A 220 -15.99 14.74 7.49
CA TYR A 220 -14.83 14.47 8.37
C TYR A 220 -15.22 14.05 9.78
N ALA A 221 -16.45 14.32 10.21
CA ALA A 221 -16.95 13.99 11.53
C ALA A 221 -18.35 13.37 11.43
N LEU A 222 -18.58 12.37 12.27
CA LEU A 222 -19.83 11.62 12.37
C LEU A 222 -20.03 11.22 13.83
N ALA A 223 -21.24 11.32 14.35
CA ALA A 223 -21.58 10.85 15.69
C ALA A 223 -23.07 10.47 15.77
N MET A 224 -23.37 9.49 16.61
CA MET A 224 -24.73 8.98 16.85
C MET A 224 -24.96 8.96 18.36
N ASN A 225 -26.20 9.14 18.80
CA ASN A 225 -26.55 8.96 20.20
C ASN A 225 -26.73 7.47 20.55
N ASP A 226 -26.76 7.17 21.85
CA ASP A 226 -26.78 5.80 22.37
C ASP A 226 -27.96 4.97 21.86
N SER A 227 -29.13 5.60 21.71
CA SER A 227 -30.38 4.99 21.23
C SER A 227 -30.58 5.05 19.72
N GLY A 228 -29.61 5.54 18.94
CA GLY A 228 -29.67 5.56 17.48
C GLY A 228 -30.84 6.36 16.89
N THR A 229 -31.35 7.38 17.59
CA THR A 229 -32.44 8.26 17.11
C THR A 229 -31.91 9.48 16.37
N VAL A 230 -30.65 9.87 16.63
CA VAL A 230 -30.03 11.09 16.11
C VAL A 230 -28.65 10.75 15.55
N LEU A 231 -28.46 11.05 14.27
CA LEU A 231 -27.15 11.05 13.63
C LEU A 231 -26.77 12.49 13.28
N VAL A 232 -25.57 12.90 13.66
CA VAL A 232 -24.97 14.16 13.26
C VAL A 232 -23.75 13.94 12.40
N SER A 233 -23.47 14.90 11.52
CA SER A 233 -22.26 14.90 10.72
C SER A 233 -21.74 16.32 10.49
N GLY A 234 -20.45 16.40 10.22
CA GLY A 234 -19.75 17.65 9.94
C GLY A 234 -18.58 17.41 8.99
N GLY A 235 -18.14 18.49 8.35
CA GLY A 235 -17.06 18.42 7.38
C GLY A 235 -16.73 19.79 6.82
N THR A 236 -16.25 19.83 5.57
CA THR A 236 -15.80 21.07 4.92
C THR A 236 -16.94 22.00 4.52
N GLU A 237 -18.21 21.55 4.60
CA GLU A 237 -19.37 22.45 4.50
C GLU A 237 -19.48 23.42 5.69
N LYS A 238 -18.74 23.18 6.80
CA LYS A 238 -18.75 24.01 8.02
C LYS A 238 -20.11 24.07 8.73
N VAL A 239 -21.01 23.16 8.37
CA VAL A 239 -22.37 23.04 8.87
C VAL A 239 -22.55 21.65 9.46
N ILE A 240 -23.21 21.57 10.62
CA ILE A 240 -23.62 20.29 11.18
C ILE A 240 -24.97 19.93 10.59
N ARG A 241 -25.08 18.72 10.04
CA ARG A 241 -26.34 18.17 9.54
C ARG A 241 -26.80 17.09 10.48
N VAL A 242 -28.11 17.04 10.69
CA VAL A 242 -28.76 16.11 11.60
C VAL A 242 -29.80 15.30 10.83
N TRP A 243 -29.86 14.00 11.11
CA TRP A 243 -30.84 13.07 10.57
C TRP A 243 -31.40 12.18 11.67
N ASP A 244 -32.59 11.68 11.41
CA ASP A 244 -33.05 10.43 12.02
C ASP A 244 -32.55 9.26 11.16
N PRO A 245 -31.64 8.41 11.67
CA PRO A 245 -31.04 7.34 10.88
C PRO A 245 -32.04 6.20 10.58
N ARG A 246 -33.15 6.07 11.32
CA ARG A 246 -34.16 5.02 11.08
C ARG A 246 -35.02 5.32 9.87
N THR A 247 -35.41 6.58 9.72
CA THR A 247 -36.25 7.03 8.58
C THR A 247 -35.41 7.57 7.41
N GLY A 248 -34.14 7.89 7.66
CA GLY A 248 -33.28 8.61 6.74
C GLY A 248 -33.69 10.08 6.53
N SER A 249 -34.62 10.58 7.35
CA SER A 249 -35.17 11.93 7.22
C SER A 249 -34.17 12.98 7.72
N LYS A 250 -34.08 14.09 6.97
CA LYS A 250 -33.32 15.27 7.39
C LYS A 250 -34.12 16.06 8.41
N THR A 251 -33.55 16.31 9.58
CA THR A 251 -34.21 17.09 10.61
C THR A 251 -33.79 18.56 10.57
N MET A 252 -32.48 18.86 10.58
CA MET A 252 -32.01 20.25 10.68
C MET A 252 -30.58 20.48 10.16
N LYS A 253 -30.20 21.76 10.05
CA LYS A 253 -28.84 22.23 9.72
C LYS A 253 -28.41 23.30 10.71
N LEU A 254 -27.27 23.10 11.36
CA LEU A 254 -26.72 24.03 12.34
C LEU A 254 -25.52 24.76 11.76
N ARG A 255 -25.63 26.09 11.66
CA ARG A 255 -24.57 26.98 11.14
C ARG A 255 -23.89 27.70 12.29
N GLY A 256 -22.57 27.87 12.17
CA GLY A 256 -21.83 28.75 13.07
C GLY A 256 -20.32 28.55 13.08
N HIS A 257 -19.82 27.35 12.78
CA HIS A 257 -18.39 27.15 12.56
C HIS A 257 -17.91 27.89 11.31
N SER A 258 -16.65 28.34 11.36
CA SER A 258 -16.00 29.08 10.27
C SER A 258 -15.01 28.24 9.46
N ASP A 259 -14.76 27.00 9.90
CA ASP A 259 -13.90 26.04 9.20
C ASP A 259 -14.40 24.58 9.35
N ASN A 260 -13.61 23.63 8.85
CA ASN A 260 -13.91 22.20 8.81
C ASN A 260 -14.20 21.63 10.20
N ILE A 261 -15.32 20.92 10.33
CA ILE A 261 -15.70 20.22 11.56
C ILE A 261 -15.04 18.84 11.56
N ARG A 262 -14.18 18.59 12.54
CA ARG A 262 -13.30 17.41 12.59
C ARG A 262 -13.71 16.39 13.66
N SER A 263 -14.45 16.81 14.68
CA SER A 263 -14.96 15.92 15.72
C SER A 263 -16.37 16.31 16.11
N LEU A 264 -17.19 15.31 16.41
CA LEU A 264 -18.57 15.45 16.87
C LEU A 264 -18.82 14.45 18.00
N LEU A 265 -19.61 14.86 18.99
CA LEU A 265 -20.18 14.00 20.02
C LEU A 265 -21.67 14.35 20.17
N VAL A 266 -22.49 13.38 20.51
CA VAL A 266 -23.91 13.57 20.84
C VAL A 266 -24.12 13.05 22.26
N ASP A 267 -24.91 13.77 23.05
CA ASP A 267 -25.24 13.29 24.38
C ASP A 267 -26.15 12.05 24.32
N PRO A 268 -26.20 11.21 25.37
CA PRO A 268 -27.03 10.01 25.36
C PRO A 268 -28.52 10.27 25.05
N SER A 269 -29.08 11.40 25.49
CA SER A 269 -30.48 11.75 25.22
C SER A 269 -30.75 12.23 23.79
N GLY A 270 -29.71 12.59 23.03
CA GLY A 270 -29.84 13.16 21.69
C GLY A 270 -30.35 14.61 21.67
N ARG A 271 -30.27 15.33 22.79
CA ARG A 271 -30.65 16.74 22.91
C ARG A 271 -29.52 17.70 22.57
N TYR A 272 -28.29 17.36 22.92
CA TYR A 272 -27.11 18.19 22.78
C TYR A 272 -26.07 17.55 21.87
N CYS A 273 -25.34 18.39 21.16
CA CYS A 273 -24.20 17.99 20.34
C CYS A 273 -23.01 18.88 20.65
N LEU A 274 -21.83 18.28 20.78
CA LEU A 274 -20.54 18.99 20.83
C LEU A 274 -19.82 18.84 19.51
N SER A 275 -19.17 19.92 19.06
CA SER A 275 -18.37 19.91 17.84
C SER A 275 -17.03 20.57 18.04
N GLY A 276 -15.97 19.93 17.54
CA GLY A 276 -14.60 20.43 17.49
C GLY A 276 -14.21 20.70 16.04
N SER A 277 -13.61 21.86 15.79
CA SER A 277 -13.40 22.37 14.44
C SER A 277 -11.99 22.94 14.24
N SER A 278 -11.60 23.01 12.97
CA SER A 278 -10.36 23.65 12.51
C SER A 278 -10.32 25.16 12.75
N ASP A 279 -11.47 25.78 13.08
CA ASP A 279 -11.54 27.17 13.54
C ASP A 279 -11.11 27.39 14.99
N SER A 280 -10.41 26.41 15.60
CA SER A 280 -9.93 26.38 17.00
C SER A 280 -11.01 26.40 18.08
N MET A 281 -12.28 26.34 17.70
CA MET A 281 -13.40 26.43 18.64
C MET A 281 -14.05 25.06 18.89
N ILE A 282 -14.52 24.89 20.13
CA ILE A 282 -15.47 23.85 20.50
C ILE A 282 -16.84 24.52 20.68
N ARG A 283 -17.91 23.91 20.16
CA ARG A 283 -19.28 24.44 20.29
C ARG A 283 -20.23 23.42 20.87
N LEU A 284 -21.10 23.88 21.76
CA LEU A 284 -22.24 23.12 22.28
C LEU A 284 -23.52 23.60 21.60
N TRP A 285 -24.26 22.66 21.02
CA TRP A 285 -25.49 22.88 20.30
C TRP A 285 -26.65 22.24 21.04
N ASP A 286 -27.77 22.95 21.15
CA ASP A 286 -29.05 22.37 21.56
C ASP A 286 -29.82 22.03 20.28
N LEU A 287 -30.06 20.75 20.04
CA LEU A 287 -30.74 20.23 18.86
C LEU A 287 -32.25 20.53 18.89
N GLY A 288 -32.86 20.65 20.08
CA GLY A 288 -34.25 21.05 20.22
C GLY A 288 -34.46 22.53 19.88
N GLN A 289 -33.54 23.40 20.32
CA GLN A 289 -33.55 24.83 19.99
C GLN A 289 -32.92 25.15 18.62
N GLN A 290 -32.26 24.18 17.99
CA GLN A 290 -31.55 24.31 16.70
C GLN A 290 -30.53 25.46 16.66
N ARG A 291 -29.81 25.68 17.77
CA ARG A 291 -28.83 26.78 17.88
C ARG A 291 -27.61 26.41 18.70
N CYS A 292 -26.54 27.17 18.48
CA CYS A 292 -25.36 27.16 19.34
C CYS A 292 -25.73 27.78 20.70
N VAL A 293 -25.46 27.06 21.79
CA VAL A 293 -25.68 27.55 23.16
C VAL A 293 -24.39 28.19 23.69
N HIS A 294 -23.27 27.49 23.54
CA HIS A 294 -21.96 27.94 24.03
C HIS A 294 -20.85 27.70 23.01
N SER A 295 -19.80 28.52 23.10
CA SER A 295 -18.57 28.38 22.33
C SER A 295 -17.39 28.49 23.27
N TYR A 296 -16.52 27.48 23.26
CA TYR A 296 -15.36 27.35 24.15
C TYR A 296 -14.09 27.61 23.33
N ALA A 297 -13.41 28.71 23.64
CA ALA A 297 -12.12 29.08 23.06
C ALA A 297 -11.00 28.60 23.99
N VAL A 298 -10.53 27.38 23.77
CA VAL A 298 -9.55 26.69 24.63
C VAL A 298 -8.24 26.46 23.89
N HIS A 299 -8.32 26.01 22.64
CA HIS A 299 -7.18 25.68 21.81
C HIS A 299 -6.64 26.88 21.04
N THR A 300 -5.34 26.87 20.70
CA THR A 300 -4.70 27.90 19.86
C THR A 300 -4.71 27.56 18.37
N ASP A 301 -5.02 26.31 18.03
CA ASP A 301 -5.11 25.78 16.67
C ASP A 301 -6.29 24.79 16.58
N SER A 302 -6.42 24.12 15.44
CA SER A 302 -7.50 23.21 15.09
C SER A 302 -7.74 22.12 16.15
N VAL A 303 -9.02 21.95 16.53
CA VAL A 303 -9.48 20.85 17.39
C VAL A 303 -9.84 19.66 16.52
N TRP A 304 -9.23 18.49 16.78
CA TRP A 304 -9.40 17.30 15.95
C TRP A 304 -10.09 16.14 16.66
N ALA A 305 -9.98 16.07 17.98
CA ALA A 305 -10.53 14.99 18.78
C ALA A 305 -11.29 15.54 19.98
N LEU A 306 -12.41 14.89 20.29
CA LEU A 306 -13.22 15.13 21.48
C LEU A 306 -13.56 13.78 22.12
N ALA A 307 -13.61 13.74 23.44
CA ALA A 307 -14.24 12.68 24.23
C ALA A 307 -15.06 13.33 25.35
N SER A 308 -16.11 12.66 25.85
CA SER A 308 -16.94 13.20 26.93
C SER A 308 -17.03 12.22 28.10
N SER A 309 -17.31 12.74 29.29
CA SER A 309 -17.75 11.90 30.40
C SER A 309 -19.10 11.25 30.11
N GLN A 310 -19.43 10.16 30.81
CA GLN A 310 -20.71 9.45 30.63
C GLN A 310 -21.93 10.34 30.91
N THR A 311 -21.79 11.33 31.79
CA THR A 311 -22.85 12.30 32.13
C THR A 311 -22.94 13.46 31.13
N PHE A 312 -22.05 13.53 30.14
CA PHE A 312 -21.94 14.62 29.17
C PHE A 312 -21.79 16.01 29.84
N SER A 313 -21.19 16.05 31.04
CA SER A 313 -20.95 17.29 31.80
C SER A 313 -19.58 17.89 31.52
N HIS A 314 -18.62 17.05 31.14
CA HIS A 314 -17.23 17.42 30.91
C HIS A 314 -16.79 16.90 29.54
N VAL A 315 -15.92 17.67 28.87
CA VAL A 315 -15.35 17.33 27.58
C VAL A 315 -13.82 17.35 27.65
N TYR A 316 -13.21 16.33 27.08
CA TYR A 316 -11.79 16.26 26.79
C TYR A 316 -11.56 16.66 25.34
N SER A 317 -10.59 17.52 25.08
CA SER A 317 -10.33 18.03 23.74
C SER A 317 -8.85 18.10 23.40
N GLY A 318 -8.52 17.73 22.16
CA GLY A 318 -7.16 17.70 21.65
C GLY A 318 -7.10 17.96 20.16
N GLY A 319 -5.96 18.43 19.67
CA GLY A 319 -5.77 18.66 18.25
C GLY A 319 -4.36 19.04 17.85
N ARG A 320 -4.27 20.04 16.96
CA ARG A 320 -3.02 20.46 16.31
C ARG A 320 -2.06 21.19 17.25
N ASP A 321 -2.57 21.84 18.28
CA ASP A 321 -1.80 22.57 19.29
C ASP A 321 -1.14 21.68 20.36
N LEU A 322 -1.17 20.36 20.15
CA LEU A 322 -0.51 19.33 20.98
C LEU A 322 -1.06 19.21 22.41
N SER A 323 -2.06 20.01 22.77
CA SER A 323 -2.54 20.14 24.15
C SER A 323 -3.79 19.31 24.37
N LEU A 324 -3.88 18.65 25.53
CA LEU A 324 -5.07 17.95 25.98
C LEU A 324 -5.72 18.74 27.12
N TYR A 325 -6.94 19.20 26.88
CA TYR A 325 -7.72 19.97 27.86
C TYR A 325 -8.91 19.16 28.38
N LEU A 326 -9.26 19.40 29.65
CA LEU A 326 -10.52 18.99 30.26
C LEU A 326 -11.34 20.26 30.54
N THR A 327 -12.58 20.30 30.05
CA THR A 327 -13.47 21.47 30.19
C THR A 327 -14.81 21.05 30.78
N ASP A 328 -15.24 21.74 31.84
CA ASP A 328 -16.60 21.65 32.37
C ASP A 328 -17.54 22.49 31.49
N LEU A 329 -18.57 21.85 30.96
CA LEU A 329 -19.49 22.50 30.01
C LEU A 329 -20.43 23.51 30.67
N THR A 330 -20.67 23.38 31.98
CA THR A 330 -21.57 24.23 32.77
C THR A 330 -20.85 25.47 33.28
N THR A 331 -19.72 25.27 33.98
CA THR A 331 -18.92 26.38 34.54
C THR A 331 -18.07 27.07 33.47
N ARG A 332 -17.80 26.36 32.37
CA ARG A 332 -16.86 26.75 31.30
C ARG A 332 -15.42 26.86 31.80
N GLU A 333 -15.09 26.27 32.93
CA GLU A 333 -13.71 26.17 33.36
C GLU A 333 -13.00 25.07 32.55
N SER A 334 -11.73 25.33 32.22
CA SER A 334 -10.85 24.41 31.50
C SER A 334 -9.53 24.25 32.25
N VAL A 335 -8.98 23.04 32.24
CA VAL A 335 -7.67 22.68 32.81
C VAL A 335 -6.82 21.99 31.75
N LEU A 336 -5.52 22.31 31.71
CA LEU A 336 -4.55 21.63 30.86
C LEU A 336 -4.09 20.33 31.52
N LEU A 337 -4.44 19.18 30.94
CA LEU A 337 -4.03 17.88 31.46
C LEU A 337 -2.58 17.55 31.11
N CYS A 338 -2.25 17.63 29.81
CA CYS A 338 -0.91 17.36 29.31
C CYS A 338 -0.64 18.12 28.00
N THR A 339 0.65 18.28 27.68
CA THR A 339 1.11 18.74 26.37
C THR A 339 1.98 17.66 25.76
N LYS A 340 1.75 17.36 24.48
CA LYS A 340 2.46 16.29 23.74
C LYS A 340 3.48 16.87 22.77
N GLU A 341 4.27 15.98 22.18
CA GLU A 341 5.19 16.31 21.08
C GLU A 341 4.50 16.23 19.70
N HIS A 342 3.41 15.47 19.61
CA HIS A 342 2.74 15.13 18.37
C HIS A 342 1.25 15.50 18.41
N PRO A 343 0.68 16.05 17.31
CA PRO A 343 -0.74 16.39 17.22
C PRO A 343 -1.67 15.23 17.58
N ILE A 344 -2.71 15.52 18.36
CA ILE A 344 -3.68 14.55 18.85
C ILE A 344 -4.70 14.27 17.74
N LEU A 345 -4.90 12.99 17.43
CA LEU A 345 -5.80 12.54 16.35
C LEU A 345 -7.12 11.98 16.89
N GLN A 346 -7.08 11.23 17.99
CA GLN A 346 -8.26 10.62 18.58
C GLN A 346 -8.09 10.44 20.10
N LEU A 347 -9.19 10.54 20.82
CA LEU A 347 -9.29 10.36 22.26
C LEU A 347 -10.33 9.27 22.56
N GLU A 348 -10.05 8.42 23.55
CA GLU A 348 -11.00 7.39 24.01
C GLU A 348 -10.90 7.25 25.54
N LEU A 349 -12.02 7.45 26.23
CA LEU A 349 -12.08 7.40 27.70
C LEU A 349 -12.20 5.96 28.19
N HIS A 350 -11.38 5.57 29.17
CA HIS A 350 -11.36 4.26 29.80
C HIS A 350 -11.29 4.42 31.32
N ASP A 351 -12.44 4.31 31.97
CA ASP A 351 -12.58 4.46 33.43
C ASP A 351 -12.03 5.81 33.91
N GLU A 352 -11.01 5.80 34.78
CA GLU A 352 -10.35 7.00 35.28
C GLU A 352 -9.26 7.56 34.35
N SER A 353 -9.08 6.95 33.18
CA SER A 353 -7.98 7.27 32.27
C SER A 353 -8.48 7.61 30.87
N ILE A 354 -7.63 8.25 30.08
CA ILE A 354 -7.90 8.59 28.68
C ILE A 354 -6.75 8.11 27.80
N TRP A 355 -7.09 7.36 26.77
CA TRP A 355 -6.16 6.95 25.72
C TRP A 355 -6.09 8.03 24.65
N VAL A 356 -4.86 8.33 24.22
CA VAL A 356 -4.55 9.41 23.30
C VAL A 356 -3.74 8.87 22.13
N ALA A 357 -4.36 8.87 20.94
CA ALA A 357 -3.70 8.59 19.68
C ALA A 357 -3.18 9.88 19.04
N SER A 358 -2.04 9.81 18.37
CA SER A 358 -1.38 10.97 17.78
C SER A 358 -0.77 10.65 16.41
N THR A 359 -0.13 11.62 15.77
CA THR A 359 0.61 11.37 14.52
C THR A 359 1.83 10.47 14.71
N ASP A 360 2.27 10.24 15.95
CA ASP A 360 3.25 9.22 16.28
C ASP A 360 2.64 7.81 16.36
N SER A 361 3.48 6.82 16.15
CA SER A 361 3.18 5.40 16.20
C SER A 361 2.85 4.86 17.60
N SER A 362 3.25 5.58 18.66
CA SER A 362 2.92 5.20 20.04
C SER A 362 1.51 5.66 20.45
N VAL A 363 0.90 4.90 21.36
CA VAL A 363 -0.38 5.24 21.99
C VAL A 363 -0.15 5.41 23.48
N GLN A 364 -0.68 6.49 24.06
CA GLN A 364 -0.40 6.85 25.44
C GLN A 364 -1.69 6.93 26.26
N ARG A 365 -1.65 6.44 27.50
CA ARG A 365 -2.74 6.54 28.48
C ARG A 365 -2.39 7.60 29.52
N TRP A 366 -3.31 8.52 29.76
CA TRP A 366 -3.17 9.60 30.74
C TRP A 366 -4.24 9.47 31.81
N THR A 367 -3.93 9.88 33.04
CA THR A 367 -4.93 10.01 34.09
C THR A 367 -5.91 11.13 33.72
N ALA A 368 -7.21 10.84 33.82
CA ALA A 368 -8.27 11.72 33.35
C ALA A 368 -9.40 11.92 34.37
N GLU A 369 -9.39 11.17 35.48
CA GLU A 369 -10.40 11.20 36.54
C GLU A 369 -11.83 11.06 36.01
N GLY A 370 -12.04 10.15 35.04
CA GLY A 370 -13.26 10.04 34.25
C GLY A 370 -14.57 9.90 35.06
N SER A 371 -14.56 9.27 36.24
CA SER A 371 -15.74 9.20 37.12
C SER A 371 -15.89 10.40 38.05
N SER A 372 -14.81 11.13 38.33
CA SER A 372 -14.83 12.33 39.18
C SER A 372 -14.01 13.50 38.62
N PRO A 373 -14.38 14.04 37.43
CA PRO A 373 -13.57 15.05 36.75
C PRO A 373 -13.43 16.36 37.53
N GLN A 374 -14.26 16.59 38.55
CA GLN A 374 -14.20 17.78 39.40
C GLN A 374 -12.90 17.87 40.21
N LYS A 375 -12.23 16.75 40.48
CA LYS A 375 -10.96 16.72 41.22
C LYS A 375 -9.85 17.46 40.46
N ALA A 376 -9.82 17.37 39.13
CA ALA A 376 -8.84 18.06 38.29
C ALA A 376 -8.90 19.58 38.43
N PHE A 377 -10.08 20.14 38.69
CA PHE A 377 -10.30 21.58 38.87
C PHE A 377 -9.87 22.08 40.26
N GLN A 378 -9.72 21.19 41.25
CA GLN A 378 -9.26 21.56 42.60
C GLN A 378 -7.77 21.93 42.62
N SER A 379 -7.03 21.62 41.56
CA SER A 379 -5.60 21.90 41.43
C SER A 379 -5.23 23.39 41.29
N GLY A 380 -6.23 24.28 41.13
CA GLY A 380 -6.04 25.73 41.06
C GLY A 380 -5.44 26.24 39.73
N THR A 381 -5.38 25.40 38.71
CA THR A 381 -4.84 25.72 37.37
C THR A 381 -5.92 25.97 36.32
N SER A 382 -7.20 26.04 36.72
CA SER A 382 -8.33 26.23 35.81
C SER A 382 -8.44 27.66 35.28
N PHE A 383 -9.01 27.81 34.09
CA PHE A 383 -9.30 29.10 33.46
C PHE A 383 -10.64 29.07 32.72
N LEU A 384 -11.27 30.23 32.54
CA LEU A 384 -12.57 30.31 31.89
C LEU A 384 -12.44 30.26 30.35
N ALA A 385 -13.01 29.22 29.74
CA ALA A 385 -13.14 29.08 28.30
C ALA A 385 -14.17 30.06 27.73
N GLY A 386 -13.75 30.91 26.78
CA GLY A 386 -14.66 31.78 26.01
C GLY A 386 -14.37 33.28 26.02
N ASN A 387 -13.35 33.78 26.74
CA ASN A 387 -12.91 35.17 26.54
C ASN A 387 -12.10 35.27 25.23
N LEU A 388 -12.69 35.83 24.18
CA LEU A 388 -12.04 36.09 22.88
C LEU A 388 -10.75 36.94 23.00
N SER A 389 -10.56 37.67 24.12
CA SER A 389 -9.31 38.38 24.40
C SER A 389 -8.15 37.45 24.77
N PHE A 390 -8.42 36.24 25.27
CA PHE A 390 -7.41 35.26 25.70
C PHE A 390 -6.69 34.56 24.53
N SER A 391 -7.38 34.36 23.40
CA SER A 391 -6.76 33.79 22.19
C SER A 391 -5.80 34.78 21.51
N ARG A 392 -6.09 36.09 21.57
CA ARG A 392 -5.21 37.15 21.03
C ARG A 392 -3.98 37.41 21.92
N THR A 393 -4.11 37.29 23.24
CA THR A 393 -2.96 37.46 24.14
C THR A 393 -1.96 36.31 24.01
N ARG A 394 -2.37 35.05 23.74
CA ARG A 394 -1.41 33.95 23.51
C ARG A 394 -0.46 34.16 22.32
N VAL A 395 -0.93 34.76 21.23
CA VAL A 395 -0.09 35.04 20.05
C VAL A 395 0.84 36.24 20.28
N SER A 396 0.53 37.12 21.23
CA SER A 396 1.33 38.32 21.55
C SER A 396 2.31 38.12 22.71
N LEU A 397 2.25 37.01 23.43
CA LEU A 397 3.00 36.75 24.67
C LEU A 397 4.00 35.58 24.55
N GLU A 398 4.82 35.54 23.49
CA GLU A 398 6.05 34.72 23.52
C GLU A 398 7.07 35.19 24.60
N GLY A 399 6.75 36.22 25.40
CA GLY A 399 7.70 36.90 26.27
C GLY A 399 7.51 36.81 27.79
N SER A 400 6.31 36.68 28.38
CA SER A 400 6.18 36.73 29.85
C SER A 400 4.84 36.24 30.43
N THR A 401 4.92 35.28 31.36
CA THR A 401 3.99 35.01 32.48
C THR A 401 2.52 34.74 32.17
N LEU A 402 2.21 33.50 31.75
CA LEU A 402 1.08 32.65 32.21
C LEU A 402 1.25 31.27 31.52
N LEU A 403 2.38 30.59 31.77
CA LEU A 403 2.58 29.21 31.32
C LEU A 403 1.64 28.31 32.14
N GLN A 404 0.56 27.84 31.50
CA GLN A 404 -0.30 26.81 32.09
C GLN A 404 0.58 25.58 32.37
N VAL A 405 0.71 25.22 33.64
CA VAL A 405 1.48 24.04 34.04
C VAL A 405 0.59 22.82 33.79
N PRO A 406 1.02 21.86 32.96
CA PRO A 406 0.26 20.64 32.75
C PRO A 406 0.09 19.87 34.07
N LEU A 407 -1.12 19.35 34.32
CA LEU A 407 -1.40 18.53 35.50
C LEU A 407 -0.52 17.28 35.54
N HIS A 408 -0.28 16.67 34.37
CA HIS A 408 0.54 15.48 34.19
C HIS A 408 1.68 15.77 33.23
N LYS A 409 2.90 15.44 33.66
CA LYS A 409 4.13 15.55 32.84
C LYS A 409 4.42 14.29 32.04
N GLU A 410 4.07 13.13 32.58
CA GLU A 410 4.32 11.83 31.98
C GLU A 410 3.03 11.01 31.89
N PRO A 411 2.89 10.17 30.84
CA PRO A 411 1.76 9.27 30.71
C PRO A 411 1.80 8.15 31.75
N SER A 412 0.63 7.66 32.15
CA SER A 412 0.49 6.50 33.05
C SER A 412 0.94 5.18 32.41
N LEU A 413 0.75 5.05 31.09
CA LEU A 413 1.13 3.86 30.31
C LEU A 413 1.41 4.27 28.87
N VAL A 414 2.37 3.61 28.23
CA VAL A 414 2.73 3.82 26.83
C VAL A 414 2.75 2.48 26.10
N ILE A 415 1.95 2.38 25.04
CA ILE A 415 2.08 1.33 24.04
C ILE A 415 3.14 1.81 23.02
N PRO A 416 4.32 1.17 22.98
CA PRO A 416 5.41 1.60 22.12
C PRO A 416 5.08 1.37 20.63
N GLY A 417 5.44 2.35 19.81
CA GLY A 417 5.46 2.21 18.35
C GLY A 417 6.88 1.98 17.82
N THR A 418 6.97 1.71 16.53
CA THR A 418 8.22 1.58 15.77
C THR A 418 8.47 2.87 14.97
N PRO A 419 9.71 3.37 14.93
CA PRO A 419 10.06 4.53 14.10
C PRO A 419 9.68 4.34 12.63
N ALA A 420 8.91 5.30 12.09
CA ALA A 420 8.44 5.26 10.72
C ALA A 420 9.55 5.67 9.75
N ILE A 421 9.66 5.03 8.58
CA ILE A 421 10.54 5.48 7.51
C ILE A 421 9.98 6.77 6.88
N VAL A 422 10.78 7.84 6.93
CA VAL A 422 10.39 9.18 6.44
C VAL A 422 11.12 9.60 5.18
N GLN A 423 12.29 9.01 4.90
CA GLN A 423 13.10 9.33 3.73
C GLN A 423 13.71 8.03 3.16
N HIS A 424 13.80 7.94 1.84
CA HIS A 424 14.39 6.80 1.15
C HIS A 424 15.12 7.24 -0.13
N GLU A 425 16.10 6.45 -0.56
CA GLU A 425 16.83 6.62 -1.83
C GLU A 425 17.10 5.25 -2.46
N ILE A 426 16.79 5.10 -3.74
CA ILE A 426 17.10 3.88 -4.51
C ILE A 426 18.51 4.00 -5.08
N LEU A 427 19.43 3.13 -4.66
CA LEU A 427 20.81 3.14 -5.13
C LEU A 427 20.94 2.74 -6.61
N ASN A 428 22.09 3.05 -7.20
CA ASN A 428 22.37 2.86 -8.63
C ASN A 428 22.31 1.41 -9.11
N ASN A 429 22.64 0.46 -8.23
CA ASN A 429 22.51 -0.97 -8.51
C ASN A 429 21.05 -1.46 -8.66
N LYS A 430 20.05 -0.61 -8.37
CA LYS A 430 18.62 -0.95 -8.40
C LYS A 430 18.31 -2.25 -7.67
N ARG A 431 19.01 -2.51 -6.56
CA ARG A 431 18.80 -3.66 -5.67
C ARG A 431 18.73 -3.22 -4.21
N HIS A 432 19.44 -2.15 -3.88
CA HIS A 432 19.55 -1.63 -2.53
C HIS A 432 18.81 -0.30 -2.36
N ILE A 433 18.21 -0.11 -1.18
CA ILE A 433 17.56 1.13 -0.78
C ILE A 433 18.18 1.62 0.52
N LEU A 434 18.55 2.89 0.58
CA LEU A 434 18.94 3.57 1.81
C LEU A 434 17.71 4.26 2.40
N THR A 435 17.45 4.10 3.70
CA THR A 435 16.29 4.70 4.37
C THR A 435 16.70 5.47 5.62
N LYS A 436 15.94 6.50 6.00
CA LYS A 436 16.02 7.17 7.29
C LYS A 436 14.65 7.17 7.98
N ASP A 437 14.64 6.82 9.26
CA ASP A 437 13.43 6.80 10.09
C ASP A 437 13.20 8.08 10.91
N THR A 438 12.06 8.17 11.61
CA THR A 438 11.72 9.30 12.50
C THR A 438 12.68 9.47 13.68
N SER A 439 13.39 8.42 14.09
CA SER A 439 14.42 8.49 15.14
C SER A 439 15.77 9.02 14.61
N GLY A 440 15.89 9.12 13.28
CA GLY A 440 17.10 9.52 12.56
C GLY A 440 18.04 8.37 12.21
N SER A 441 17.65 7.11 12.42
CA SER A 441 18.47 5.94 12.09
C SER A 441 18.49 5.71 10.58
N VAL A 442 19.67 5.44 10.01
CA VAL A 442 19.87 5.16 8.59
C VAL A 442 20.15 3.68 8.38
N LYS A 443 19.41 3.04 7.47
CA LYS A 443 19.51 1.58 7.20
C LYS A 443 19.63 1.29 5.72
N LEU A 444 20.40 0.27 5.37
CA LEU A 444 20.54 -0.26 4.01
C LEU A 444 19.69 -1.53 3.86
N TRP A 445 18.86 -1.57 2.82
CA TRP A 445 17.91 -2.66 2.57
C TRP A 445 18.22 -3.40 1.29
N GLU A 446 17.97 -4.71 1.29
CA GLU A 446 17.99 -5.58 0.12
C GLU A 446 16.56 -5.81 -0.39
N VAL A 447 16.24 -5.25 -1.55
CA VAL A 447 14.86 -5.27 -2.12
C VAL A 447 14.43 -6.66 -2.55
N THR A 448 15.36 -7.48 -3.07
CA THR A 448 15.06 -8.81 -3.62
C THR A 448 14.78 -9.86 -2.53
N ARG A 449 15.21 -9.61 -1.29
CA ARG A 449 15.00 -10.48 -0.11
C ARG A 449 14.09 -9.87 0.95
N GLY A 450 13.90 -8.55 0.91
CA GLY A 450 13.12 -7.82 1.89
C GLY A 450 13.76 -7.76 3.27
N ILE A 451 15.09 -7.63 3.35
CA ILE A 451 15.82 -7.60 4.63
C ILE A 451 16.67 -6.33 4.78
N VAL A 452 17.00 -5.99 6.03
CA VAL A 452 18.04 -5.01 6.35
C VAL A 452 19.40 -5.69 6.20
N ILE A 453 20.28 -5.13 5.39
CA ILE A 453 21.67 -5.56 5.25
C ILE A 453 22.50 -5.00 6.40
N GLU A 454 22.35 -3.70 6.66
CA GLU A 454 23.16 -2.97 7.62
C GLU A 454 22.36 -1.83 8.25
N ASP A 455 22.53 -1.63 9.56
CA ASP A 455 21.96 -0.53 10.32
C ASP A 455 23.10 0.41 10.74
N TYR A 456 23.14 1.60 10.15
CA TYR A 456 24.19 2.57 10.40
C TYR A 456 23.91 3.45 11.63
N GLY A 457 22.73 3.33 12.25
CA GLY A 457 22.35 4.21 13.34
C GLY A 457 22.15 5.65 12.89
N LYS A 458 22.32 6.61 13.82
CA LYS A 458 22.09 8.04 13.58
C LYS A 458 23.27 8.68 12.85
N VAL A 459 23.32 8.52 11.53
CA VAL A 459 24.33 9.11 10.63
C VAL A 459 23.71 10.07 9.62
N SER A 460 24.56 10.86 8.96
CA SER A 460 24.12 11.73 7.86
C SER A 460 23.67 10.90 6.66
N PHE A 461 22.43 11.12 6.22
CA PHE A 461 21.82 10.37 5.11
C PHE A 461 22.54 10.64 3.79
N ASP A 462 22.86 11.91 3.50
CA ASP A 462 23.49 12.31 2.24
C ASP A 462 24.96 11.87 2.16
N GLU A 463 25.69 11.91 3.27
CA GLU A 463 27.06 11.38 3.32
C GLU A 463 27.07 9.88 3.05
N LYS A 464 26.18 9.12 3.70
CA LYS A 464 26.12 7.67 3.50
C LYS A 464 25.64 7.29 2.10
N LYS A 465 24.71 8.06 1.53
CA LYS A 465 24.30 7.95 0.12
C LYS A 465 25.49 8.12 -0.84
N ASN A 466 26.36 9.10 -0.58
CA ASN A 466 27.54 9.33 -1.42
C ASN A 466 28.62 8.25 -1.22
N GLU A 467 28.79 7.75 0.01
CA GLU A 467 29.72 6.65 0.31
C GLU A 467 29.32 5.34 -0.39
N LEU A 468 28.03 5.04 -0.42
CA LEU A 468 27.45 3.84 -1.06
C LEU A 468 27.24 4.02 -2.58
N PHE A 469 27.75 5.10 -3.18
CA PHE A 469 27.61 5.33 -4.60
C PHE A 469 28.44 4.31 -5.40
N GLU A 470 27.74 3.52 -6.21
CA GLU A 470 28.34 2.61 -7.17
C GLU A 470 28.19 3.17 -8.58
N MET A 471 29.27 3.15 -9.37
CA MET A 471 29.25 3.58 -10.78
C MET A 471 28.68 2.48 -11.67
N VAL A 472 27.40 2.17 -11.50
CA VAL A 472 26.65 1.14 -12.24
C VAL A 472 25.35 1.75 -12.77
N SER A 473 24.94 1.39 -13.99
CA SER A 473 23.65 1.79 -14.56
C SER A 473 22.80 0.57 -14.87
N ILE A 474 21.75 0.38 -14.08
CA ILE A 474 20.73 -0.65 -14.28
C ILE A 474 19.38 0.05 -14.50
N PRO A 475 18.56 -0.40 -15.49
CA PRO A 475 17.21 0.12 -15.68
C PRO A 475 16.35 0.04 -14.41
N SER A 476 15.55 1.06 -14.15
CA SER A 476 14.60 1.02 -13.04
C SER A 476 13.51 -0.02 -13.30
N TRP A 477 13.31 -0.91 -12.33
CA TRP A 477 12.34 -2.00 -12.40
C TRP A 477 11.32 -1.98 -11.26
N PHE A 478 11.43 -1.04 -10.32
CA PHE A 478 10.46 -0.82 -9.27
C PHE A 478 10.43 0.66 -8.88
N THR A 479 9.32 1.05 -8.25
CA THR A 479 9.21 2.32 -7.51
C THR A 479 8.95 2.04 -6.03
N VAL A 480 9.20 3.02 -5.17
CA VAL A 480 9.13 2.88 -3.72
C VAL A 480 8.21 3.94 -3.14
N ASP A 481 7.43 3.56 -2.14
CA ASP A 481 6.66 4.46 -1.27
C ASP A 481 6.89 4.08 0.20
N THR A 482 6.82 5.08 1.08
CA THR A 482 6.96 4.92 2.54
C THR A 482 5.73 5.41 3.29
N LYS A 483 4.59 5.57 2.61
CA LYS A 483 3.32 6.03 3.17
C LYS A 483 2.85 5.26 4.41
N PHE A 484 3.16 3.96 4.50
CA PHE A 484 2.79 3.12 5.66
C PHE A 484 3.80 3.18 6.81
N GLY A 485 4.87 3.98 6.71
CA GLY A 485 6.00 3.93 7.62
C GLY A 485 6.97 2.77 7.36
N ASN A 486 6.62 1.88 6.43
CA ASN A 486 7.46 0.78 5.93
C ASN A 486 7.75 0.94 4.43
N LEU A 487 8.72 0.19 3.91
CA LEU A 487 9.04 0.16 2.48
C LEU A 487 7.96 -0.60 1.70
N SER A 488 7.28 0.10 0.80
CA SER A 488 6.34 -0.47 -0.17
C SER A 488 6.97 -0.44 -1.56
N ILE A 489 7.18 -1.61 -2.15
CA ILE A 489 7.83 -1.77 -3.45
C ILE A 489 6.77 -2.05 -4.51
N HIS A 490 6.69 -1.20 -5.52
CA HIS A 490 5.70 -1.28 -6.59
C HIS A 490 6.32 -1.82 -7.88
N LEU A 491 5.68 -2.85 -8.45
CA LEU A 491 6.02 -3.47 -9.72
C LEU A 491 4.95 -3.14 -10.75
N ASP A 492 5.34 -2.37 -11.78
CA ASP A 492 4.48 -1.96 -12.89
C ASP A 492 5.00 -2.54 -14.21
N THR A 493 4.13 -3.16 -14.99
CA THR A 493 4.44 -3.64 -16.34
C THR A 493 4.37 -2.52 -17.38
N PRO A 494 5.20 -2.60 -18.45
CA PRO A 494 6.25 -3.59 -18.70
C PRO A 494 7.59 -3.27 -18.01
N GLN A 495 7.71 -2.12 -17.34
CA GLN A 495 8.99 -1.57 -16.84
C GLN A 495 9.68 -2.45 -15.79
N CYS A 496 8.91 -3.18 -14.98
CA CYS A 496 9.45 -4.08 -13.96
C CYS A 496 10.35 -5.18 -14.55
N PHE A 497 10.16 -5.54 -15.81
CA PHE A 497 10.98 -6.57 -16.44
C PHE A 497 12.23 -6.00 -17.14
N SER A 498 12.56 -4.72 -16.99
CA SER A 498 13.68 -4.08 -17.70
C SER A 498 15.08 -4.40 -17.16
N ALA A 499 15.19 -4.80 -15.89
CA ALA A 499 16.48 -5.03 -15.24
C ALA A 499 16.97 -6.48 -15.40
N GLU A 500 18.15 -6.64 -15.98
CA GLU A 500 18.86 -7.91 -16.11
C GLU A 500 20.28 -7.77 -15.56
N ILE A 501 20.72 -8.77 -14.81
CA ILE A 501 22.05 -8.86 -14.20
C ILE A 501 22.62 -10.26 -14.44
N TYR A 502 23.94 -10.40 -14.52
CA TYR A 502 24.55 -11.73 -14.63
C TYR A 502 24.43 -12.53 -13.34
N ALA A 503 24.25 -13.84 -13.47
CA ALA A 503 24.20 -14.77 -12.34
C ALA A 503 25.45 -14.66 -11.44
N SER A 504 26.63 -14.37 -12.03
CA SER A 504 27.87 -14.15 -11.29
C SER A 504 27.78 -13.02 -10.26
N ASP A 505 27.10 -11.91 -10.61
CA ASP A 505 27.01 -10.71 -9.77
C ASP A 505 25.99 -10.90 -8.64
N LEU A 506 25.05 -11.83 -8.84
CA LEU A 506 24.09 -12.25 -7.83
C LEU A 506 24.63 -13.40 -6.96
N LYS A 507 25.83 -13.92 -7.24
CA LYS A 507 26.45 -15.07 -6.56
C LYS A 507 25.58 -16.34 -6.65
N ILE A 508 24.95 -16.58 -7.80
CA ILE A 508 24.14 -17.78 -8.05
C ILE A 508 25.03 -18.86 -8.68
N SER A 509 25.42 -19.86 -7.89
CA SER A 509 26.32 -20.94 -8.33
C SER A 509 25.67 -21.99 -9.24
N GLU A 510 24.34 -22.03 -9.31
CA GLU A 510 23.59 -23.03 -10.09
C GLU A 510 23.53 -22.72 -11.60
N LYS A 511 23.89 -21.49 -12.00
CA LYS A 511 23.83 -21.01 -13.39
C LYS A 511 25.22 -20.73 -13.94
N ALA A 512 25.35 -20.73 -15.27
CA ALA A 512 26.61 -20.34 -15.91
C ALA A 512 26.90 -18.86 -15.61
N GLU A 513 28.18 -18.48 -15.51
CA GLU A 513 28.58 -17.11 -15.17
C GLU A 513 27.98 -16.05 -16.11
N ASP A 514 27.74 -16.44 -17.36
CA ASP A 514 27.22 -15.59 -18.43
C ASP A 514 25.69 -15.55 -18.53
N ASP A 515 24.98 -16.32 -17.71
CA ASP A 515 23.52 -16.35 -17.70
C ASP A 515 22.96 -15.05 -17.14
N LYS A 516 21.93 -14.53 -17.81
CA LYS A 516 21.23 -13.32 -17.38
C LYS A 516 20.02 -13.68 -16.55
N VAL A 517 19.89 -13.00 -15.42
CA VAL A 517 18.79 -13.14 -14.47
C VAL A 517 17.97 -11.86 -14.49
N ASN A 518 16.66 -11.99 -14.62
CA ASN A 518 15.74 -10.86 -14.54
C ASN A 518 15.30 -10.66 -13.10
N LEU A 519 15.58 -9.48 -12.54
CA LEU A 519 15.36 -9.23 -11.11
C LEU A 519 13.88 -9.37 -10.72
N ALA A 520 12.96 -8.74 -11.46
CA ALA A 520 11.54 -8.81 -11.14
C ALA A 520 10.97 -10.23 -11.25
N ARG A 521 11.38 -11.00 -12.28
CA ARG A 521 10.92 -12.39 -12.45
C ARG A 521 11.26 -13.23 -11.22
N GLU A 522 12.52 -13.21 -10.80
CA GLU A 522 12.95 -14.03 -9.67
C GLU A 522 12.41 -13.51 -8.34
N THR A 523 12.27 -12.19 -8.18
CA THR A 523 11.57 -11.60 -7.01
C THR A 523 10.11 -12.05 -6.92
N LEU A 524 9.37 -12.08 -8.04
CA LEU A 524 7.99 -12.56 -8.07
C LEU A 524 7.88 -14.04 -7.74
N LYS A 525 8.80 -14.87 -8.26
CA LYS A 525 8.89 -16.29 -7.88
C LYS A 525 9.11 -16.42 -6.37
N GLY A 526 10.07 -15.68 -5.81
CA GLY A 526 10.35 -15.65 -4.38
C GLY A 526 9.14 -15.26 -3.52
N LEU A 527 8.42 -14.20 -3.90
CA LEU A 527 7.21 -13.74 -3.20
C LEU A 527 6.06 -14.77 -3.25
N LEU A 528 5.89 -15.50 -4.35
CA LEU A 528 4.78 -16.44 -4.53
C LEU A 528 5.16 -17.91 -4.28
N THR A 529 6.37 -18.19 -3.79
CA THR A 529 6.88 -19.54 -3.52
C THR A 529 5.94 -20.36 -2.65
N HIS A 530 5.46 -19.77 -1.56
CA HIS A 530 4.61 -20.45 -0.59
C HIS A 530 3.23 -20.79 -1.19
N TRP A 531 2.66 -19.86 -1.97
CA TRP A 531 1.42 -20.09 -2.72
C TRP A 531 1.58 -21.22 -3.76
N LEU A 532 2.68 -21.21 -4.52
CA LEU A 532 3.00 -22.25 -5.50
C LEU A 532 3.17 -23.62 -4.85
N ALA A 533 3.88 -23.70 -3.72
CA ALA A 533 4.11 -24.95 -3.01
C ALA A 533 2.80 -25.59 -2.53
N LYS A 534 1.93 -24.81 -1.86
CA LYS A 534 0.60 -25.29 -1.43
C LYS A 534 -0.30 -25.67 -2.59
N ARG A 535 -0.26 -24.92 -3.69
CA ARG A 535 -1.00 -25.22 -4.93
C ARG A 535 -0.56 -26.57 -5.52
N LYS A 536 0.75 -26.83 -5.63
CA LYS A 536 1.30 -28.11 -6.11
C LYS A 536 0.89 -29.28 -5.21
N GLN A 537 0.96 -29.12 -3.89
CA GLN A 537 0.53 -30.15 -2.93
C GLN A 537 -0.94 -30.54 -3.11
N LYS A 538 -1.84 -29.57 -3.31
CA LYS A 538 -3.27 -29.81 -3.54
C LYS A 538 -3.58 -30.44 -4.90
N ILE A 539 -2.86 -30.06 -5.96
CA ILE A 539 -3.02 -30.68 -7.28
C ILE A 539 -2.52 -32.13 -7.23
N GLY A 540 -1.39 -32.38 -6.57
CA GLY A 540 -0.84 -33.72 -6.35
C GLY A 540 -1.76 -34.61 -5.52
N SER A 541 -2.34 -34.10 -4.44
CA SER A 541 -3.31 -34.87 -3.63
C SER A 541 -4.61 -35.17 -4.39
N ARG A 542 -5.07 -34.24 -5.23
CA ARG A 542 -6.24 -34.45 -6.09
C ARG A 542 -5.98 -35.46 -7.20
N ALA A 543 -4.77 -35.47 -7.78
CA ALA A 543 -4.34 -36.50 -8.73
C ALA A 543 -4.21 -37.89 -8.08
N ALA A 544 -3.69 -37.96 -6.84
CA ALA A 544 -3.61 -39.20 -6.07
C ALA A 544 -5.00 -39.75 -5.70
N SER A 545 -5.97 -38.88 -5.35
CA SER A 545 -7.35 -39.30 -5.05
C SER A 545 -8.13 -39.82 -6.27
N ILE A 546 -7.71 -39.47 -7.49
CA ILE A 546 -8.32 -39.96 -8.73
C ILE A 546 -7.71 -41.32 -9.15
N ALA A 547 -6.48 -41.61 -8.71
CA ALA A 547 -5.80 -42.86 -9.02
C ALA A 547 -6.28 -44.06 -8.16
N GLU A 548 -7.02 -43.82 -7.08
CA GLU A 548 -7.62 -44.87 -6.24
C GLU A 548 -9.13 -45.02 -6.51
N SER A 549 -9.48 -45.45 -7.73
CA SER A 549 -10.72 -46.19 -7.97
C SER A 549 -10.63 -47.03 -9.25
N PRO A 550 -10.72 -48.38 -9.17
CA PRO A 550 -10.97 -49.20 -10.33
C PRO A 550 -12.39 -49.81 -10.26
N LEU A 551 -13.28 -49.44 -11.20
CA LEU A 551 -14.08 -50.35 -12.03
C LEU A 551 -15.15 -49.60 -12.86
N GLY A 552 -15.06 -49.71 -14.19
CA GLY A 552 -16.19 -50.18 -15.02
C GLY A 552 -17.12 -49.19 -15.74
N LYS A 553 -16.90 -49.10 -17.07
CA LYS A 553 -17.87 -48.97 -18.20
C LYS A 553 -18.30 -47.57 -18.72
N ASP A 554 -17.59 -47.16 -19.77
CA ASP A 554 -18.01 -46.92 -21.17
C ASP A 554 -19.06 -45.84 -21.60
N ILE A 555 -18.64 -45.09 -22.65
CA ILE A 555 -19.35 -44.24 -23.65
C ILE A 555 -19.60 -42.78 -23.20
N SER A 556 -19.23 -41.67 -23.89
CA SER A 556 -18.88 -41.40 -25.30
C SER A 556 -17.87 -40.25 -25.41
N SER A 557 -17.05 -40.31 -26.45
CA SER A 557 -16.03 -39.33 -26.84
C SER A 557 -16.58 -38.29 -27.81
N ARG A 558 -16.43 -36.99 -27.49
CA ARG A 558 -16.35 -35.90 -28.48
C ARG A 558 -15.39 -34.78 -28.02
N SER A 559 -14.14 -34.93 -28.43
CA SER A 559 -13.23 -33.93 -29.00
C SER A 559 -13.53 -32.43 -28.78
N LEU A 560 -12.69 -31.77 -27.97
CA LEU A 560 -12.19 -30.42 -28.25
C LEU A 560 -10.66 -30.44 -28.19
N THR A 561 -10.07 -30.00 -29.29
CA THR A 561 -8.67 -30.12 -29.71
C THR A 561 -7.75 -29.20 -28.89
N ASN A 562 -6.90 -29.77 -28.04
CA ASN A 562 -5.67 -29.11 -27.62
C ASN A 562 -4.53 -29.52 -28.56
N SER A 563 -4.07 -28.54 -29.34
CA SER A 563 -2.90 -28.68 -30.21
C SER A 563 -1.64 -28.92 -29.38
N ARG A 564 -1.09 -30.10 -29.59
CA ARG A 564 0.25 -30.60 -29.24
C ARG A 564 1.32 -29.51 -29.39
N ILE A 565 1.92 -29.09 -28.29
CA ILE A 565 3.23 -28.44 -28.27
C ILE A 565 4.20 -29.46 -27.68
N GLU A 566 5.26 -29.72 -28.43
CA GLU A 566 6.31 -30.68 -28.11
C GLU A 566 6.95 -30.33 -26.76
N VAL A 567 6.96 -31.33 -25.87
CA VAL A 567 7.62 -31.29 -24.57
C VAL A 567 9.07 -31.65 -24.82
N ASP A 568 9.95 -30.65 -24.78
CA ASP A 568 11.38 -30.89 -24.58
C ASP A 568 11.67 -30.75 -23.07
N GLY A 569 12.30 -31.78 -22.51
CA GLY A 569 12.34 -32.04 -21.09
C GLY A 569 13.37 -31.22 -20.33
N THR A 570 12.93 -30.27 -19.51
CA THR A 570 13.71 -29.65 -18.40
C THR A 570 12.79 -29.02 -17.33
N VAL A 571 11.68 -29.68 -16.97
CA VAL A 571 10.64 -29.05 -16.14
C VAL A 571 10.94 -29.03 -14.62
N ASP A 572 11.90 -29.85 -14.14
CA ASP A 572 12.11 -30.00 -12.69
C ASP A 572 13.07 -28.99 -12.04
N SER A 573 13.95 -28.31 -12.80
CA SER A 573 14.93 -27.38 -12.20
C SER A 573 14.43 -25.93 -12.09
N ASP A 574 13.30 -25.57 -12.72
CA ASP A 574 12.94 -24.16 -12.97
C ASP A 574 11.99 -23.55 -11.91
N SER A 575 11.70 -24.33 -10.86
CA SER A 575 10.88 -23.93 -9.70
C SER A 575 11.66 -23.68 -8.42
N ALA A 576 12.99 -23.81 -8.45
CA ALA A 576 13.85 -23.45 -7.34
C ALA A 576 13.99 -21.93 -7.24
N VAL A 577 13.79 -21.38 -6.04
CA VAL A 577 14.03 -19.96 -5.75
C VAL A 577 15.48 -19.81 -5.34
N TYR A 578 16.22 -18.93 -6.01
CA TYR A 578 17.60 -18.73 -5.65
C TYR A 578 17.73 -17.99 -4.31
N PRO A 579 18.78 -18.25 -3.51
CA PRO A 579 18.98 -17.60 -2.21
C PRO A 579 18.89 -16.05 -2.23
N PRO A 580 19.36 -15.34 -3.29
CA PRO A 580 19.20 -13.88 -3.41
C PRO A 580 17.75 -13.38 -3.56
N PHE A 581 16.77 -14.27 -3.66
CA PHE A 581 15.34 -13.97 -3.83
C PHE A 581 14.47 -14.69 -2.80
N GLU A 582 15.08 -15.31 -1.79
CA GLU A 582 14.36 -15.98 -0.72
C GLU A 582 13.93 -14.94 0.34
N PHE A 583 12.60 -14.83 0.53
CA PHE A 583 12.02 -13.97 1.54
C PHE A 583 11.90 -14.70 2.88
N SER A 584 12.16 -13.98 3.96
CA SER A 584 12.04 -14.51 5.32
C SER A 584 10.61 -14.96 5.62
N THR A 585 10.46 -16.13 6.23
CA THR A 585 9.17 -16.63 6.75
C THR A 585 8.86 -16.08 8.14
N SER A 586 9.85 -15.58 8.88
CA SER A 586 9.65 -14.98 10.21
C SER A 586 9.10 -13.56 10.11
N THR A 587 9.47 -12.83 9.06
CA THR A 587 9.03 -11.46 8.77
C THR A 587 8.49 -11.41 7.33
N PRO A 588 7.39 -12.12 7.04
CA PRO A 588 6.92 -12.27 5.68
C PRO A 588 6.40 -10.93 5.14
N PRO A 589 6.72 -10.58 3.88
CA PRO A 589 6.17 -9.38 3.26
C PRO A 589 4.66 -9.56 2.99
N SER A 590 3.98 -8.43 2.86
CA SER A 590 2.55 -8.38 2.53
C SER A 590 2.36 -7.95 1.09
N ILE A 591 1.53 -8.68 0.33
CA ILE A 591 1.20 -8.34 -1.04
C ILE A 591 -0.06 -7.47 -1.04
N ILE A 592 0.01 -6.37 -1.80
CA ILE A 592 -1.13 -5.53 -2.13
C ILE A 592 -1.28 -5.54 -3.65
N THR A 593 -2.42 -6.01 -4.14
CA THR A 593 -2.71 -6.06 -5.56
C THR A 593 -4.21 -6.01 -5.82
N GLU A 594 -4.58 -5.88 -7.08
CA GLU A 594 -5.96 -5.95 -7.56
C GLU A 594 -6.04 -6.92 -8.73
N GLY A 595 -7.01 -7.82 -8.65
CA GLY A 595 -7.32 -8.77 -9.71
C GLY A 595 -8.16 -8.17 -10.84
N SER A 596 -8.72 -9.06 -11.65
CA SER A 596 -9.73 -8.74 -12.68
C SER A 596 -11.11 -8.42 -12.08
N HIS A 597 -11.39 -8.96 -10.88
CA HIS A 597 -12.63 -8.76 -10.13
C HIS A 597 -12.31 -8.47 -8.65
N GLY A 598 -13.24 -7.87 -7.90
CA GLY A 598 -13.16 -7.82 -6.43
C GLY A 598 -12.42 -6.63 -5.80
N GLY A 599 -11.81 -5.73 -6.58
CA GLY A 599 -11.09 -4.56 -6.05
C GLY A 599 -9.77 -4.92 -5.34
N PRO A 600 -9.04 -3.94 -4.80
CA PRO A 600 -7.72 -4.19 -4.21
C PRO A 600 -7.85 -4.96 -2.89
N TRP A 601 -6.82 -5.75 -2.59
CA TRP A 601 -6.70 -6.57 -1.39
C TRP A 601 -5.26 -6.58 -0.86
N ARG A 602 -5.09 -6.90 0.43
CA ARG A 602 -3.82 -7.05 1.13
C ARG A 602 -3.77 -8.39 1.86
N LYS A 603 -2.66 -9.13 1.75
CA LYS A 603 -2.45 -10.43 2.43
C LYS A 603 -0.97 -10.75 2.63
N LYS A 604 -0.58 -11.40 3.73
CA LYS A 604 0.81 -11.85 3.92
C LYS A 604 1.15 -13.03 3.01
N VAL A 605 2.41 -13.14 2.60
CA VAL A 605 2.87 -14.27 1.77
C VAL A 605 2.65 -15.64 2.43
N THR A 606 2.71 -15.72 3.76
CA THR A 606 2.50 -16.95 4.53
C THR A 606 1.03 -17.32 4.70
N GLU A 607 0.10 -16.37 4.51
CA GLU A 607 -1.34 -16.62 4.64
C GLU A 607 -1.95 -17.22 3.38
N PHE A 608 -1.22 -17.24 2.25
CA PHE A 608 -1.72 -17.88 1.03
C PHE A 608 -2.00 -19.37 1.26
N GLU A 609 -3.14 -19.84 0.78
CA GLU A 609 -3.62 -21.23 0.94
C GLU A 609 -3.51 -22.06 -0.35
N GLY A 610 -3.16 -21.43 -1.47
CA GLY A 610 -3.03 -22.08 -2.77
C GLY A 610 -4.37 -22.39 -3.43
N CYS A 611 -5.47 -21.82 -2.93
CA CYS A 611 -6.84 -21.93 -3.47
C CYS A 611 -7.42 -20.60 -3.94
N GLU A 612 -6.66 -19.51 -3.78
CA GLU A 612 -7.01 -18.19 -4.30
C GLU A 612 -7.26 -18.25 -5.82
N ASP A 613 -8.24 -17.49 -6.31
CA ASP A 613 -8.60 -17.47 -7.73
C ASP A 613 -7.46 -16.81 -8.52
N GLU A 614 -7.11 -17.37 -9.67
CA GLU A 614 -6.15 -16.74 -10.58
C GLU A 614 -6.62 -15.34 -11.00
N LYS A 615 -7.93 -15.11 -11.00
CA LYS A 615 -8.54 -13.81 -11.26
C LYS A 615 -8.21 -12.75 -10.21
N ASP A 616 -7.72 -13.13 -9.03
CA ASP A 616 -7.34 -12.20 -7.95
C ASP A 616 -5.97 -11.56 -8.18
N PHE A 617 -5.15 -12.13 -9.08
CA PHE A 617 -3.83 -11.64 -9.42
C PHE A 617 -3.81 -10.94 -10.79
N PRO A 618 -2.85 -10.02 -11.03
CA PRO A 618 -2.60 -9.49 -12.37
C PRO A 618 -2.16 -10.60 -13.32
N GLY A 619 -2.75 -10.67 -14.51
CA GLY A 619 -2.45 -11.73 -15.50
C GLY A 619 -0.97 -11.85 -15.83
N TRP A 620 -0.27 -10.71 -15.99
CA TRP A 620 1.17 -10.67 -16.26
C TRP A 620 2.02 -11.30 -15.15
N CYS A 621 1.56 -11.23 -13.89
CA CYS A 621 2.25 -11.81 -12.75
C CYS A 621 2.14 -13.33 -12.80
N LEU A 622 0.94 -13.84 -13.07
CA LEU A 622 0.70 -15.28 -13.23
C LEU A 622 1.42 -15.84 -14.45
N ASP A 623 1.42 -15.14 -15.58
CA ASP A 623 2.17 -15.56 -16.78
C ASP A 623 3.68 -15.64 -16.51
N CYS A 624 4.22 -14.69 -15.74
CA CYS A 624 5.62 -14.69 -15.35
C CYS A 624 5.97 -15.88 -14.44
N VAL A 625 5.11 -16.18 -13.46
CA VAL A 625 5.42 -17.15 -12.39
C VAL A 625 5.04 -18.58 -12.76
N LEU A 626 3.91 -18.78 -13.45
CA LEU A 626 3.41 -20.10 -13.86
C LEU A 626 3.92 -20.51 -15.24
N ASN A 627 3.93 -19.59 -16.20
CA ASN A 627 4.22 -19.90 -17.60
C ASN A 627 5.65 -19.51 -18.01
N ASN A 628 6.41 -18.87 -17.13
CA ASN A 628 7.73 -18.29 -17.44
C ASN A 628 7.70 -17.33 -18.65
N ARG A 629 6.54 -16.72 -18.92
CA ARG A 629 6.33 -15.80 -20.05
C ARG A 629 6.42 -14.37 -19.58
N LEU A 630 7.28 -13.59 -20.24
CA LEU A 630 7.47 -12.18 -19.97
C LEU A 630 6.72 -11.36 -21.03
N PRO A 631 6.05 -10.26 -20.66
CA PRO A 631 5.43 -9.36 -21.63
C PRO A 631 6.43 -8.92 -22.71
N THR A 632 5.96 -8.73 -23.94
CA THR A 632 6.80 -8.27 -25.05
C THR A 632 7.45 -6.94 -24.70
N ARG A 633 8.78 -6.94 -24.66
CA ARG A 633 9.58 -5.77 -24.31
C ARG A 633 9.99 -5.03 -25.57
N GLU A 634 9.89 -3.70 -25.54
CA GLU A 634 10.80 -2.88 -26.33
C GLU A 634 12.19 -3.00 -25.69
N ASN A 635 12.96 -4.01 -26.10
CA ASN A 635 14.33 -4.15 -25.62
C ASN A 635 15.10 -2.89 -26.03
N SER A 636 15.43 -2.03 -25.07
CA SER A 636 16.29 -0.86 -25.24
C SER A 636 17.72 -1.30 -25.51
N LYS A 637 17.96 -1.87 -26.69
CA LYS A 637 19.29 -2.21 -27.15
C LYS A 637 20.11 -0.92 -27.22
N CYS A 638 21.32 -0.97 -26.68
CA CYS A 638 22.28 0.11 -26.80
C CYS A 638 22.89 0.06 -28.20
N SER A 639 22.69 1.12 -28.99
CA SER A 639 23.41 1.36 -30.23
C SER A 639 24.81 1.90 -29.94
N PHE A 640 25.83 1.34 -30.59
CA PHE A 640 27.21 1.80 -30.47
C PHE A 640 28.02 1.54 -31.75
N CYS A 641 29.09 2.31 -31.94
CA CYS A 641 30.04 2.18 -33.06
C CYS A 641 31.41 1.74 -32.52
N LEU A 642 32.13 0.92 -33.29
CA LEU A 642 33.49 0.47 -32.96
C LEU A 642 34.52 1.03 -33.94
N GLN A 643 35.50 1.76 -33.43
CA GLN A 643 36.55 2.40 -34.23
C GLN A 643 37.94 1.99 -33.74
N PRO A 644 38.94 1.84 -34.62
CA PRO A 644 40.32 1.63 -34.20
C PRO A 644 40.90 2.91 -33.58
N CYS A 645 41.74 2.78 -32.54
CA CYS A 645 42.50 3.91 -32.01
C CYS A 645 43.52 4.44 -33.04
N GLU A 646 43.59 5.76 -33.22
CA GLU A 646 44.61 6.41 -34.05
C GLU A 646 46.03 6.01 -33.59
N GLY A 647 46.82 5.41 -34.50
CA GLY A 647 48.19 4.96 -34.24
C GLY A 647 48.38 3.50 -33.82
N SER A 648 47.33 2.66 -33.81
CA SER A 648 47.44 1.22 -33.54
C SER A 648 47.84 0.42 -34.80
N PRO A 649 48.68 -0.64 -34.70
CA PRO A 649 49.03 -1.50 -35.85
C PRO A 649 47.90 -2.45 -36.31
N ALA A 650 46.67 -2.26 -35.83
CA ALA A 650 45.51 -3.07 -36.17
C ALA A 650 44.96 -2.71 -37.58
N PRO A 651 44.33 -3.65 -38.30
CA PRO A 651 43.66 -3.34 -39.55
C PRO A 651 42.60 -2.26 -39.31
N SER A 652 42.65 -1.20 -40.11
CA SER A 652 41.79 -0.01 -40.02
C SER A 652 40.36 -0.29 -40.49
N VAL A 653 39.68 -1.24 -39.84
CA VAL A 653 38.31 -1.64 -40.14
C VAL A 653 37.38 -0.93 -39.17
N THR A 654 36.64 0.07 -39.67
CA THR A 654 35.53 0.65 -38.90
C THR A 654 34.34 -0.31 -39.00
N LEU A 655 33.98 -0.94 -37.89
CA LEU A 655 32.73 -1.70 -37.80
C LEU A 655 31.57 -0.70 -37.70
N GLY A 656 30.57 -0.86 -38.57
CA GLY A 656 29.38 0.00 -38.61
C GLY A 656 28.57 0.00 -37.30
N LYS A 657 27.39 0.64 -37.33
CA LYS A 657 26.51 0.75 -36.16
C LYS A 657 26.07 -0.64 -35.66
N LEU A 658 26.55 -1.03 -34.48
CA LEU A 658 26.18 -2.26 -33.77
C LEU A 658 25.09 -1.99 -32.73
N SER A 659 24.40 -3.04 -32.32
CA SER A 659 23.34 -2.97 -31.33
C SER A 659 23.38 -4.18 -30.41
N ALA A 660 23.47 -3.96 -29.10
CA ALA A 660 23.52 -5.02 -28.11
C ALA A 660 22.70 -4.66 -26.85
N PRO A 661 22.30 -5.64 -26.02
CA PRO A 661 21.67 -5.36 -24.73
C PRO A 661 22.55 -4.47 -23.84
N GLY A 662 21.96 -3.53 -23.11
CA GLY A 662 22.71 -2.63 -22.21
C GLY A 662 23.54 -3.35 -21.14
N VAL A 663 23.11 -4.55 -20.73
CA VAL A 663 23.83 -5.42 -19.78
C VAL A 663 25.09 -6.06 -20.38
N LEU A 664 25.36 -5.95 -21.69
CA LEU A 664 26.56 -6.55 -22.29
C LEU A 664 27.83 -5.94 -21.66
N ARG A 665 28.74 -6.80 -21.18
CA ARG A 665 30.02 -6.37 -20.59
C ARG A 665 31.06 -6.04 -21.65
N ILE A 666 31.98 -5.15 -21.32
CA ILE A 666 33.08 -4.74 -22.20
C ILE A 666 33.99 -5.90 -22.61
N HIS A 667 34.23 -6.89 -21.75
CA HIS A 667 35.02 -8.06 -22.16
C HIS A 667 34.40 -8.83 -23.34
N LYS A 668 33.07 -8.88 -23.46
CA LYS A 668 32.40 -9.52 -24.61
C LYS A 668 32.56 -8.71 -25.88
N VAL A 669 32.60 -7.39 -25.77
CA VAL A 669 32.94 -6.48 -26.89
C VAL A 669 34.39 -6.71 -27.30
N ALA A 670 35.31 -6.84 -26.35
CA ALA A 670 36.71 -7.14 -26.61
C ALA A 670 36.90 -8.51 -27.29
N SER A 671 36.22 -9.55 -26.81
CA SER A 671 36.21 -10.88 -27.44
C SER A 671 35.65 -10.82 -28.87
N TYR A 672 34.57 -10.05 -29.10
CA TYR A 672 34.02 -9.86 -30.44
C TYR A 672 35.03 -9.21 -31.39
N VAL A 673 35.74 -8.17 -30.95
CA VAL A 673 36.81 -7.54 -31.74
C VAL A 673 37.94 -8.53 -32.01
N LEU A 674 38.37 -9.29 -31.00
CA LEU A 674 39.43 -10.29 -31.13
C LEU A 674 39.04 -11.36 -32.18
N GLU A 675 37.84 -11.91 -32.10
CA GLU A 675 37.38 -12.97 -33.00
C GLU A 675 37.08 -12.46 -34.42
N LYS A 676 36.34 -11.35 -34.55
CA LYS A 676 35.80 -10.89 -35.85
C LYS A 676 36.64 -9.85 -36.57
N VAL A 677 37.62 -9.24 -35.92
CA VAL A 677 38.48 -8.21 -36.53
C VAL A 677 39.93 -8.64 -36.59
N VAL A 678 40.43 -9.33 -35.56
CA VAL A 678 41.84 -9.72 -35.45
C VAL A 678 42.10 -11.12 -35.99
N ILE A 679 41.24 -12.09 -35.68
CA ILE A 679 41.42 -13.49 -36.09
C ILE A 679 40.81 -13.76 -37.47
N ASP A 680 39.65 -13.18 -37.77
CA ASP A 680 38.87 -13.48 -38.98
C ASP A 680 38.36 -12.18 -39.64
N PRO A 681 39.25 -11.35 -40.24
CA PRO A 681 38.84 -10.09 -40.84
C PRO A 681 37.84 -10.34 -41.99
N PRO A 682 36.77 -9.52 -42.12
CA PRO A 682 35.85 -9.66 -43.24
C PRO A 682 36.64 -9.51 -44.55
N ILE A 683 36.51 -10.49 -45.45
CA ILE A 683 37.06 -10.45 -46.79
C ILE A 683 36.47 -9.21 -47.47
N ASN A 684 37.28 -8.16 -47.64
CA ASN A 684 36.85 -6.93 -48.29
C ASN A 684 36.37 -7.22 -49.71
N GLN A 685 35.21 -6.67 -50.05
CA GLN A 685 34.80 -6.40 -51.43
C GLN A 685 35.93 -5.64 -52.11
N VAL A 686 36.58 -6.26 -53.09
CA VAL A 686 37.51 -5.59 -54.00
C VAL A 686 36.81 -5.49 -55.35
N ASP A 687 36.77 -4.26 -55.86
CA ASP A 687 36.30 -3.85 -57.16
C ASP A 687 36.77 -4.78 -58.29
N LEU A 688 35.81 -5.12 -59.15
CA LEU A 688 36.04 -5.69 -60.47
C LEU A 688 36.55 -4.58 -61.39
N ASP A 689 37.80 -4.66 -61.83
CA ASP A 689 38.24 -4.16 -63.15
C ASP A 689 39.59 -4.76 -63.59
N ALA A 690 39.49 -5.86 -64.36
CA ALA A 690 40.32 -6.29 -65.52
C ALA A 690 41.86 -6.56 -65.41
N PRO A 691 42.51 -7.27 -66.37
CA PRO A 691 42.20 -8.64 -66.82
C PRO A 691 43.47 -9.54 -67.06
N PHE A 692 43.32 -10.88 -66.97
CA PHE A 692 44.24 -11.98 -67.39
C PHE A 692 45.67 -12.01 -66.76
N SER A 693 46.29 -13.14 -66.39
CA SER A 693 46.42 -14.41 -67.12
C SER A 693 46.68 -15.63 -66.23
N SER A 694 46.18 -16.75 -66.72
CA SER A 694 46.47 -18.16 -66.40
C SER A 694 47.92 -18.52 -66.04
N SER A 695 48.11 -19.47 -65.11
CA SER A 695 48.43 -20.87 -65.43
C SER A 695 49.09 -21.63 -64.26
N LEU A 696 48.78 -22.94 -64.18
CA LEU A 696 49.52 -24.03 -63.51
C LEU A 696 49.50 -24.06 -61.98
N SER A 697 49.46 -25.18 -61.27
CA SER A 697 49.04 -26.57 -61.50
C SER A 697 49.25 -27.24 -60.14
N ALA A 698 48.30 -28.03 -59.67
CA ALA A 698 48.49 -28.86 -58.50
C ALA A 698 49.58 -29.92 -58.75
N ARG A 699 50.54 -30.04 -57.82
CA ARG A 699 51.28 -31.28 -57.57
C ARG A 699 51.83 -31.31 -56.15
N GLU A 700 51.22 -32.20 -55.38
CA GLU A 700 51.80 -33.10 -54.37
C GLU A 700 53.19 -32.78 -53.82
N PHE A 701 53.31 -32.69 -52.48
CA PHE A 701 54.29 -33.49 -51.76
C PHE A 701 53.83 -33.80 -50.34
N GLN A 702 53.85 -35.09 -50.04
CA GLN A 702 53.54 -35.74 -48.78
C GLN A 702 54.81 -35.77 -47.91
N GLN A 703 54.62 -35.61 -46.60
CA GLN A 703 55.53 -36.01 -45.50
C GLN A 703 56.91 -35.34 -45.35
N SER A 704 57.04 -34.58 -44.26
CA SER A 704 58.07 -34.88 -43.25
C SER A 704 57.70 -34.25 -41.91
N ALA A 705 57.43 -35.13 -40.95
CA ALA A 705 57.29 -34.77 -39.55
C ALA A 705 58.67 -34.44 -38.98
N VAL A 706 58.89 -33.18 -38.61
CA VAL A 706 59.95 -32.78 -37.70
C VAL A 706 59.31 -31.89 -36.64
N GLY A 707 59.46 -32.31 -35.39
CA GLY A 707 58.87 -31.68 -34.22
C GLY A 707 59.21 -30.20 -34.12
N ILE A 708 58.18 -29.36 -34.23
CA ILE A 708 58.18 -28.00 -33.74
C ILE A 708 57.16 -28.00 -32.61
N LYS A 709 57.63 -27.89 -31.36
CA LYS A 709 56.79 -27.53 -30.21
C LYS A 709 55.92 -26.33 -30.64
N PRO A 710 54.59 -26.32 -30.44
CA PRO A 710 53.84 -25.11 -30.68
C PRO A 710 54.39 -24.05 -29.73
N ARG A 711 55.12 -23.07 -30.28
CA ARG A 711 55.38 -21.79 -29.62
C ARG A 711 54.04 -21.36 -29.05
N GLN A 712 53.97 -21.15 -27.74
CA GLN A 712 52.87 -20.43 -27.11
C GLN A 712 52.78 -19.07 -27.82
N LYS A 713 51.94 -18.97 -28.86
CA LYS A 713 51.59 -17.68 -29.44
C LYS A 713 50.82 -16.96 -28.33
N LEU A 714 51.45 -15.94 -27.75
CA LEU A 714 50.80 -15.00 -26.84
C LEU A 714 49.47 -14.59 -27.47
N LYS A 715 48.35 -14.92 -26.82
CA LYS A 715 47.03 -14.48 -27.29
C LYS A 715 47.04 -12.95 -27.35
N PRO A 716 46.75 -12.33 -28.49
CA PRO A 716 46.61 -10.88 -28.54
C PRO A 716 45.46 -10.47 -27.61
N SER A 717 45.67 -9.44 -26.81
CA SER A 717 44.63 -8.86 -25.94
C SER A 717 44.07 -7.60 -26.57
N VAL A 718 42.77 -7.36 -26.38
CA VAL A 718 42.08 -6.18 -26.90
C VAL A 718 41.64 -5.32 -25.74
N GLU A 719 41.98 -4.04 -25.79
CA GLU A 719 41.48 -3.03 -24.86
C GLU A 719 40.40 -2.20 -25.56
N ILE A 720 39.34 -1.89 -24.83
CA ILE A 720 38.26 -1.02 -25.30
C ILE A 720 38.34 0.29 -24.53
N LEU A 721 38.20 1.40 -25.24
CA LEU A 721 38.30 2.76 -24.73
C LEU A 721 37.03 3.55 -25.07
N CYS A 722 36.69 4.52 -24.22
CA CYS A 722 35.65 5.51 -24.49
C CYS A 722 36.17 6.88 -24.05
N ASN A 723 36.05 7.90 -24.91
CA ASN A 723 36.64 9.22 -24.66
C ASN A 723 38.14 9.16 -24.24
N ASN A 724 38.92 8.28 -24.88
CA ASN A 724 40.34 8.01 -24.61
C ASN A 724 40.69 7.41 -23.24
N GLU A 725 39.71 6.99 -22.45
CA GLU A 725 39.93 6.24 -21.21
C GLU A 725 39.73 4.73 -21.43
N VAL A 726 40.61 3.90 -20.87
CA VAL A 726 40.47 2.43 -20.90
C VAL A 726 39.30 2.00 -20.01
N LEU A 727 38.39 1.21 -20.57
CA LEU A 727 37.21 0.73 -19.87
C LEU A 727 37.50 -0.58 -19.11
N PRO A 728 37.05 -0.71 -17.84
CA PRO A 728 37.07 -1.97 -17.12
C PRO A 728 36.29 -3.08 -17.85
N SER A 729 36.79 -4.31 -17.79
CA SER A 729 36.25 -5.48 -18.52
C SER A 729 34.88 -5.94 -18.03
N ASP A 730 34.56 -5.66 -16.77
CA ASP A 730 33.32 -5.97 -16.05
C ASP A 730 32.21 -4.93 -16.28
N MET A 731 32.56 -3.73 -16.73
CA MET A 731 31.62 -2.64 -16.97
C MET A 731 30.61 -2.99 -18.08
N SER A 732 29.35 -2.60 -17.92
CA SER A 732 28.30 -2.80 -18.92
C SER A 732 28.19 -1.63 -19.90
N LEU A 733 27.67 -1.87 -21.11
CA LEU A 733 27.40 -0.83 -22.09
C LEU A 733 26.47 0.28 -21.55
N ALA A 734 25.48 -0.09 -20.73
CA ALA A 734 24.59 0.87 -20.08
C ALA A 734 25.37 1.81 -19.13
N THR A 735 26.26 1.25 -18.31
CA THR A 735 27.13 2.04 -17.40
C THR A 735 28.06 2.97 -18.17
N VAL A 736 28.69 2.47 -19.25
CA VAL A 736 29.55 3.29 -20.11
C VAL A 736 28.77 4.45 -20.72
N ARG A 737 27.57 4.20 -21.25
CA ARG A 737 26.72 5.23 -21.83
C ARG A 737 26.32 6.29 -20.79
N ALA A 738 25.92 5.86 -19.59
CA ALA A 738 25.44 6.75 -18.53
C ALA A 738 26.56 7.61 -17.91
N PHE A 739 27.73 7.04 -17.64
CA PHE A 739 28.76 7.70 -16.83
C PHE A 739 30.00 8.15 -17.62
N LYS A 740 30.37 7.45 -18.69
CA LYS A 740 31.60 7.73 -19.45
C LYS A 740 31.34 8.50 -20.75
N TRP A 741 30.29 8.15 -21.49
CA TRP A 741 29.97 8.80 -22.77
C TRP A 741 29.37 10.19 -22.59
N LYS A 742 28.29 10.30 -21.78
CA LYS A 742 27.59 11.56 -21.43
C LYS A 742 27.14 12.45 -22.62
N LYS A 743 27.15 11.93 -23.85
CA LYS A 743 26.71 12.63 -25.07
C LYS A 743 25.36 12.06 -25.55
N PRO A 744 24.53 12.87 -26.22
CA PRO A 744 23.23 12.43 -26.74
C PRO A 744 23.36 11.48 -27.94
N ASP A 745 24.49 11.53 -28.65
CA ASP A 745 24.76 10.72 -29.84
C ASP A 745 24.97 9.23 -29.51
N ASP A 746 24.98 8.40 -30.55
CA ASP A 746 25.31 6.97 -30.42
C ASP A 746 26.67 6.77 -29.74
N LEU A 747 26.76 5.76 -28.87
CA LEU A 747 27.97 5.47 -28.10
C LEU A 747 29.13 5.10 -29.05
N VAL A 748 30.27 5.79 -28.96
CA VAL A 748 31.47 5.43 -29.74
C VAL A 748 32.49 4.77 -28.82
N LEU A 749 32.91 3.56 -29.17
CA LEU A 749 33.93 2.79 -28.48
C LEU A 749 35.15 2.62 -29.39
N ASN A 750 36.33 2.92 -28.87
CA ASN A 750 37.59 2.75 -29.58
C ASN A 750 38.25 1.44 -29.13
N TYR A 751 38.90 0.70 -30.02
CA TYR A 751 39.63 -0.52 -29.65
C TYR A 751 41.12 -0.43 -29.98
N ARG A 752 41.94 -1.05 -29.12
CA ARG A 752 43.40 -1.15 -29.25
C ARG A 752 43.82 -2.61 -29.11
N VAL A 753 44.56 -3.12 -30.11
CA VAL A 753 45.11 -4.48 -30.08
C VAL A 753 46.51 -4.45 -29.49
N MET A 754 46.72 -5.17 -28.39
CA MET A 754 47.99 -5.32 -27.72
C MET A 754 48.57 -6.70 -28.07
N HIS A 755 49.74 -6.71 -28.71
CA HIS A 755 50.50 -7.92 -28.90
C HIS A 755 51.31 -8.16 -27.64
N GLY A 756 51.11 -9.30 -26.97
CA GLY A 756 51.88 -9.65 -25.77
C GLY A 756 53.37 -9.57 -26.05
N ARG A 757 54.12 -8.91 -25.16
CA ARG A 757 55.59 -8.95 -25.17
C ARG A 757 56.11 -10.31 -24.76
#